data_AF-A0A4R6UVM9-F1
#
_entry.id   AF-A0A4R6UVM9-F1
#
_cell.length_a   1.000
_cell.length_b   1.000
_cell.length_c   1.000
_cell.angle_alpha   90.00
_cell.angle_beta   90.00
_cell.angle_gamma   90.00
#
_symmetry.space_group_name_H-M   'P 1'
#
loop_
_entity.id
_entity.type
_entity.pdbx_description
1 polymer ?
#
loop_
_entity_poly.entity_id
_entity_poly.type
_entity_poly.pdbx_seq_one_letter_code
_entity_poly.pdbx_strand_id
1 'polypeptide(L)'
;MKMKTCLSVLCLSLALTPAAQADEGQWQPHQLLELKSELKRIGIQIPAEKLADLTKAPMNAIVSLGGCSASFVSPKGLIVTNHHCAYGAIQRNSTAEKNYIADGFVAKTMADELPAGPNQRVYVTDQVTDVTAEVLKGIDATLRGKARHDQIERNIKALIAQCESSPDYRCAVPSFHRGLEFYLIRQLMLRDIRLVYAPSEAIGAYGGDIDNFEFPRHTGDFAFYRAYIGKDGKPADPSPDNVPYASKDYLTVSAEGLKAGDPILLAGYPGRTSRYKLPEEIRFARDTDYPMRVTDYQRDLQAIADASTDNSEWSVRYAATVKSINNRMKKLQGLLDGFGRKDVVAIKQRQHQEFLDWIDKQGDAERYRAMLSQLDELVAKDQTLTQQEFVLSLATSSDMLSAASTAYRLAKEKEKPDAERDSGYQQRDIPFIKARLQRMEQSLVPEVDRRRWQSALNRYQQLNPQQQLMAVNKIMLLPRKDLNKWLTELYQHTQVQDTTFRLSLLEEPAAAFTASNDHLVRLAVMLYDIQDTLREQREHLDGDFDYLIPQYMQAVIAWKKSQGKPVYPDANSTLRVTYGTVAPYSPADGLTKGPFTTVEGIAEKHTGKGPFDAPDAQLRAIAAKQFGVYRDPILKTVPVNFLSSADTTGGNSGSAVINKRGELIGLNFDSTYESITKDWYFDPEITRAIHVDIRYMLWVMQELDGAEHLIKEMTVKYPKK
;
A
#
# COMPACT_ATOMS: atom_id res chain seq x y z
N MET A 1 20.03 -73.25 31.35
CA MET A 1 20.20 -71.81 31.69
C MET A 1 21.43 -71.28 30.97
N LYS A 2 21.25 -70.48 29.92
CA LYS A 2 22.26 -69.57 29.33
C LYS A 2 21.56 -68.72 28.25
N MET A 3 21.69 -67.40 28.39
CA MET A 3 21.09 -66.34 27.60
C MET A 3 21.32 -66.50 26.09
N LYS A 4 20.28 -66.24 25.29
CA LYS A 4 20.40 -65.90 23.87
C LYS A 4 19.95 -64.45 23.68
N THR A 5 20.91 -63.63 23.30
CA THR A 5 20.82 -62.20 23.00
C THR A 5 19.99 -61.99 21.74
N CYS A 6 18.84 -61.31 21.84
CA CYS A 6 18.12 -60.79 20.68
C CYS A 6 18.72 -59.44 20.27
N LEU A 7 19.23 -59.38 19.04
CA LEU A 7 19.79 -58.20 18.41
C LEU A 7 18.63 -57.39 17.80
N SER A 8 18.31 -56.24 18.38
CA SER A 8 17.31 -55.30 17.85
C SER A 8 17.91 -54.54 16.66
N VAL A 9 17.39 -54.77 15.46
CA VAL A 9 17.68 -53.98 14.25
C VAL A 9 16.88 -52.69 14.33
N LEU A 10 17.57 -51.57 14.57
CA LEU A 10 17.02 -50.22 14.53
C LEU A 10 17.00 -49.75 13.06
N CYS A 11 15.85 -49.83 12.41
CA CYS A 11 15.64 -49.22 11.09
C CYS A 11 15.62 -47.69 11.24
N LEU A 12 16.75 -47.06 10.90
CA LEU A 12 16.88 -45.61 10.78
C LEU A 12 16.22 -45.17 9.46
N SER A 13 14.90 -44.94 9.48
CA SER A 13 14.19 -44.26 8.40
C SER A 13 14.59 -42.78 8.38
N LEU A 14 15.61 -42.44 7.59
CA LEU A 14 15.85 -41.07 7.15
C LEU A 14 14.62 -40.60 6.35
N ALA A 15 13.70 -39.93 7.02
CA ALA A 15 12.68 -39.12 6.37
C ALA A 15 13.40 -37.94 5.71
N LEU A 16 13.70 -38.07 4.41
CA LEU A 16 13.90 -36.93 3.53
C LEU A 16 12.59 -36.15 3.51
N THR A 17 12.43 -35.19 4.42
CA THR A 17 11.43 -34.15 4.26
C THR A 17 11.79 -33.40 2.97
N PRO A 18 10.91 -33.34 1.96
CA PRO A 18 11.14 -32.42 0.86
C PRO A 18 11.26 -31.03 1.49
N ALA A 19 12.35 -30.31 1.23
CA ALA A 19 12.44 -28.92 1.61
C ALA A 19 11.17 -28.23 1.08
N ALA A 20 10.32 -27.75 1.99
CA ALA A 20 9.12 -27.03 1.61
C ALA A 20 9.57 -25.84 0.75
N GLN A 21 9.33 -25.92 -0.56
CA GLN A 21 9.55 -24.80 -1.45
C GLN A 21 8.47 -23.77 -1.13
N ALA A 22 8.88 -22.64 -0.55
CA ALA A 22 7.96 -21.58 -0.16
C ALA A 22 7.36 -20.90 -1.40
N ASP A 23 6.07 -20.57 -1.34
CA ASP A 23 5.36 -19.78 -2.37
C ASP A 23 5.72 -18.26 -2.28
N GLU A 24 6.89 -17.94 -1.72
CA GLU A 24 7.35 -16.57 -1.49
C GLU A 24 7.72 -15.86 -2.80
N GLY A 25 7.32 -14.60 -2.93
CA GLY A 25 7.87 -13.68 -3.93
C GLY A 25 6.83 -12.84 -4.66
N GLN A 26 7.19 -11.58 -4.88
CA GLN A 26 6.41 -10.61 -5.64
C GLN A 26 7.12 -10.31 -6.95
N TRP A 27 6.90 -11.18 -7.93
CA TRP A 27 7.67 -11.29 -9.16
C TRP A 27 7.25 -10.26 -10.19
N GLN A 28 8.22 -9.69 -10.92
CA GLN A 28 7.88 -8.94 -12.11
C GLN A 28 7.34 -9.89 -13.19
N PRO A 29 6.41 -9.45 -14.06
CA PRO A 29 5.84 -10.30 -15.10
C PRO A 29 6.88 -11.02 -15.97
N HIS A 30 7.97 -10.34 -16.36
CA HIS A 30 9.05 -10.97 -17.14
C HIS A 30 9.79 -12.08 -16.39
N GLN A 31 9.88 -12.01 -15.06
CA GLN A 31 10.54 -13.04 -14.23
C GLN A 31 9.75 -14.34 -14.17
N LEU A 32 8.47 -14.35 -14.55
CA LEU A 32 7.67 -15.58 -14.58
C LEU A 32 8.22 -16.62 -15.56
N LEU A 33 9.02 -16.19 -16.54
CA LEU A 33 9.75 -17.09 -17.44
C LEU A 33 10.78 -17.96 -16.68
N GLU A 34 11.34 -17.46 -15.59
CA GLU A 34 12.28 -18.19 -14.72
C GLU A 34 11.55 -19.16 -13.77
N LEU A 35 10.23 -18.97 -13.59
CA LEU A 35 9.41 -19.71 -12.63
C LEU A 35 8.55 -20.80 -13.28
N LYS A 36 8.81 -21.17 -14.54
CA LYS A 36 8.04 -22.19 -15.27
C LYS A 36 7.85 -23.48 -14.48
N SER A 37 8.90 -23.95 -13.82
CA SER A 37 8.88 -25.16 -13.00
C SER A 37 7.94 -25.01 -11.80
N GLU A 38 7.99 -23.86 -11.12
CA GLU A 38 7.16 -23.56 -9.94
C GLU A 38 5.69 -23.39 -10.33
N LEU A 39 5.40 -22.63 -11.39
CA LEU A 39 4.05 -22.46 -11.93
C LEU A 39 3.43 -23.81 -12.31
N LYS A 40 4.21 -24.70 -12.95
CA LYS A 40 3.79 -26.05 -13.28
C LYS A 40 3.61 -26.92 -12.02
N ARG A 41 4.50 -26.81 -11.03
CA ARG A 41 4.44 -27.54 -9.76
C ARG A 41 3.13 -27.29 -9.03
N ILE A 42 2.71 -26.03 -8.91
CA ILE A 42 1.46 -25.69 -8.23
C ILE A 42 0.23 -25.98 -9.10
N GLY A 43 0.39 -26.07 -10.43
CA GLY A 43 -0.68 -26.48 -11.36
C GLY A 43 -1.31 -25.33 -12.15
N ILE A 44 -0.59 -24.21 -12.34
CA ILE A 44 -0.97 -23.16 -13.28
C ILE A 44 -0.89 -23.71 -14.71
N GLN A 45 -1.96 -23.52 -15.49
CA GLN A 45 -2.08 -24.00 -16.86
C GLN A 45 -1.78 -22.89 -17.89
N ILE A 46 -1.68 -21.64 -17.43
CA ILE A 46 -1.33 -20.49 -18.27
C ILE A 46 0.17 -20.57 -18.60
N PRO A 47 0.57 -20.48 -19.88
CA PRO A 47 1.98 -20.38 -20.25
C PRO A 47 2.64 -19.15 -19.62
N ALA A 48 3.87 -19.31 -19.11
CA ALA A 48 4.62 -18.21 -18.49
C ALA A 48 4.86 -17.06 -19.49
N GLU A 49 5.04 -17.37 -20.77
CA GLU A 49 5.17 -16.38 -21.85
C GLU A 49 3.95 -15.47 -21.97
N LYS A 50 2.76 -16.03 -21.74
CA LYS A 50 1.51 -15.27 -21.74
C LYS A 50 1.38 -14.38 -20.51
N LEU A 51 1.91 -14.81 -19.36
CA LEU A 51 1.92 -14.02 -18.14
C LEU A 51 3.00 -12.92 -18.15
N ALA A 52 4.08 -13.11 -18.92
CA ALA A 52 5.13 -12.11 -19.10
C ALA A 52 4.74 -11.00 -20.10
N ASP A 53 3.76 -11.26 -20.97
CA ASP A 53 3.28 -10.32 -21.99
C ASP A 53 2.28 -9.31 -21.40
N LEU A 54 2.77 -8.10 -21.10
CA LEU A 54 1.96 -7.00 -20.56
C LEU A 54 0.89 -6.47 -21.53
N THR A 55 0.91 -6.89 -22.79
CA THR A 55 -0.04 -6.41 -23.81
C THR A 55 -1.25 -7.33 -23.99
N LYS A 56 -1.30 -8.46 -23.25
CA LYS A 56 -2.35 -9.48 -23.36
C LYS A 56 -2.97 -9.82 -22.01
N ALA A 57 -4.20 -10.36 -22.06
CA ALA A 57 -4.82 -10.93 -20.88
C ALA A 57 -3.98 -12.10 -20.31
N PRO A 58 -3.83 -12.22 -18.99
CA PRO A 58 -4.54 -11.45 -17.97
C PRO A 58 -3.86 -10.13 -17.55
N MET A 59 -2.59 -9.87 -17.92
CA MET A 59 -1.82 -8.76 -17.34
C MET A 59 -2.32 -7.37 -17.73
N ASN A 60 -2.73 -7.17 -18.99
CA ASN A 60 -3.24 -5.87 -19.44
C ASN A 60 -4.64 -5.51 -18.91
N ALA A 61 -5.34 -6.47 -18.30
CA ALA A 61 -6.58 -6.21 -17.58
C ALA A 61 -6.34 -5.72 -16.15
N ILE A 62 -5.11 -5.79 -15.63
CA ILE A 62 -4.73 -5.39 -14.27
C ILE A 62 -4.33 -3.91 -14.26
N VAL A 63 -5.02 -3.12 -13.45
CA VAL A 63 -4.86 -1.66 -13.44
C VAL A 63 -4.57 -1.14 -12.04
N SER A 64 -3.86 -0.02 -11.94
CA SER A 64 -3.59 0.64 -10.66
C SER A 64 -4.58 1.77 -10.42
N LEU A 65 -5.01 1.92 -9.17
CA LEU A 65 -5.79 3.07 -8.70
C LEU A 65 -4.91 4.13 -8.02
N GLY A 66 -3.59 3.95 -7.98
CA GLY A 66 -2.68 4.83 -7.26
C GLY A 66 -2.69 4.61 -5.74
N GLY A 67 -2.46 3.37 -5.31
CA GLY A 67 -2.48 2.97 -3.89
C GLY A 67 -3.31 1.71 -3.62
N CYS A 68 -4.18 1.37 -4.57
CA CYS A 68 -4.86 0.07 -4.68
C CYS A 68 -4.65 -0.51 -6.08
N SER A 69 -4.98 -1.77 -6.21
CA SER A 69 -5.10 -2.51 -7.46
C SER A 69 -6.57 -2.65 -7.88
N ALA A 70 -6.80 -2.95 -9.15
CA ALA A 70 -8.11 -3.26 -9.69
C ALA A 70 -7.96 -4.05 -11.00
N SER A 71 -9.09 -4.46 -11.59
CA SER A 71 -9.06 -5.12 -12.91
C SER A 71 -10.29 -4.83 -13.76
N PHE A 72 -10.10 -4.76 -15.08
CA PHE A 72 -11.21 -4.73 -16.03
C PHE A 72 -11.93 -6.08 -16.08
N VAL A 73 -13.25 -6.07 -16.03
CA VAL A 73 -14.13 -7.26 -16.05
C VAL A 73 -15.22 -7.21 -17.13
N SER A 74 -15.22 -6.18 -17.96
CA SER A 74 -16.10 -6.08 -19.14
C SER A 74 -15.42 -5.36 -20.30
N PRO A 75 -15.91 -5.53 -21.54
CA PRO A 75 -15.42 -4.80 -22.70
C PRO A 75 -15.80 -3.30 -22.68
N LYS A 76 -16.66 -2.87 -21.74
CA LYS A 76 -17.14 -1.48 -21.62
C LYS A 76 -16.52 -0.77 -20.41
N GLY A 77 -15.29 -1.16 -20.05
CA GLY A 77 -14.49 -0.45 -19.07
C GLY A 77 -14.96 -0.60 -17.63
N LEU A 78 -15.80 -1.60 -17.33
CA LEU A 78 -16.19 -1.95 -15.97
C LEU A 78 -14.96 -2.50 -15.24
N ILE A 79 -14.68 -1.93 -14.07
CA ILE A 79 -13.51 -2.20 -13.24
C ILE A 79 -13.99 -2.69 -11.89
N VAL A 80 -13.44 -3.80 -11.41
CA VAL A 80 -13.67 -4.30 -10.05
C VAL A 80 -12.46 -4.00 -9.16
N THR A 81 -12.73 -3.57 -7.93
CA THR A 81 -11.73 -3.30 -6.88
C THR A 81 -12.36 -3.59 -5.51
N ASN A 82 -11.66 -3.29 -4.41
CA ASN A 82 -12.23 -3.39 -3.06
C ASN A 82 -13.15 -2.20 -2.73
N HIS A 83 -14.12 -2.44 -1.85
CA HIS A 83 -14.99 -1.42 -1.29
C HIS A 83 -14.17 -0.32 -0.59
N HIS A 84 -13.16 -0.70 0.21
CA HIS A 84 -12.32 0.29 0.90
C HIS A 84 -11.45 1.12 -0.07
N CYS A 85 -11.09 0.56 -1.23
CA CYS A 85 -10.40 1.31 -2.30
C CYS A 85 -11.34 2.31 -2.98
N ALA A 86 -12.64 2.00 -3.03
CA ALA A 86 -13.67 2.90 -3.56
C ALA A 86 -14.28 3.87 -2.53
N TYR A 87 -13.92 3.74 -1.25
CA TYR A 87 -14.57 4.45 -0.14
C TYR A 87 -14.59 5.97 -0.31
N GLY A 88 -13.50 6.56 -0.81
CA GLY A 88 -13.46 8.01 -1.08
C GLY A 88 -14.48 8.46 -2.12
N ALA A 89 -14.75 7.64 -3.15
CA ALA A 89 -15.79 7.91 -4.13
C ALA A 89 -17.20 7.67 -3.58
N ILE A 90 -17.38 6.69 -2.71
CA ILE A 90 -18.66 6.44 -2.03
C ILE A 90 -18.97 7.63 -1.12
N GLN A 91 -18.06 7.95 -0.21
CA GLN A 91 -18.21 9.04 0.76
C GLN A 91 -18.50 10.39 0.10
N ARG A 92 -17.78 10.75 -0.97
CA ARG A 92 -17.98 12.07 -1.61
C ARG A 92 -19.35 12.24 -2.23
N ASN A 93 -20.00 11.13 -2.61
CA ASN A 93 -21.31 11.16 -3.24
C ASN A 93 -22.44 10.96 -2.22
N SER A 94 -22.12 10.63 -0.97
CA SER A 94 -23.10 10.47 0.10
C SER A 94 -23.50 11.81 0.72
N THR A 95 -24.78 11.93 1.05
CA THR A 95 -25.32 12.98 1.93
C THR A 95 -26.05 12.35 3.11
N ALA A 96 -26.54 13.16 4.06
CA ALA A 96 -27.36 12.66 5.16
C ALA A 96 -28.66 12.00 4.65
N GLU A 97 -29.25 12.54 3.59
CA GLU A 97 -30.48 12.06 2.96
C GLU A 97 -30.23 10.90 2.01
N LYS A 98 -29.06 10.86 1.37
CA LYS A 98 -28.67 9.84 0.39
C LYS A 98 -27.34 9.23 0.78
N ASN A 99 -27.38 8.30 1.73
CA ASN A 99 -26.19 7.76 2.36
C ASN A 99 -25.72 6.46 1.70
N TYR A 100 -24.94 6.56 0.64
CA TYR A 100 -24.40 5.38 -0.06
C TYR A 100 -23.39 4.56 0.77
N ILE A 101 -22.89 5.10 1.89
CA ILE A 101 -22.07 4.30 2.81
C ILE A 101 -22.99 3.32 3.53
N ALA A 102 -24.11 3.78 4.09
CA ALA A 102 -25.05 2.94 4.82
C ALA A 102 -25.89 2.04 3.89
N ASP A 103 -26.36 2.58 2.78
CA ASP A 103 -27.37 1.92 1.94
C ASP A 103 -26.75 1.17 0.74
N GLY A 104 -25.47 1.40 0.45
CA GLY A 104 -24.86 0.98 -0.81
C GLY A 104 -25.34 1.82 -2.01
N PHE A 105 -24.85 1.48 -3.20
CA PHE A 105 -25.19 2.18 -4.44
C PHE A 105 -25.12 1.24 -5.63
N VAL A 106 -26.16 1.20 -6.47
CA VAL A 106 -26.15 0.51 -7.77
C VAL A 106 -26.65 1.49 -8.84
N ALA A 107 -25.82 1.82 -9.82
CA ALA A 107 -26.25 2.57 -10.99
C ALA A 107 -27.20 1.68 -11.82
N LYS A 108 -28.40 2.16 -12.15
CA LYS A 108 -29.36 1.39 -12.97
C LYS A 108 -28.99 1.41 -14.45
N THR A 109 -28.37 2.51 -14.87
CA THR A 109 -27.87 2.74 -16.22
C THR A 109 -26.51 3.43 -16.16
N MET A 110 -25.76 3.43 -17.26
CA MET A 110 -24.49 4.16 -17.35
C MET A 110 -24.63 5.66 -17.09
N ALA A 111 -25.80 6.24 -17.35
CA ALA A 111 -26.08 7.65 -17.07
C ALA A 111 -26.24 7.93 -15.56
N ASP A 112 -26.55 6.90 -14.76
CA ASP A 112 -26.71 7.01 -13.31
C ASP A 112 -25.37 6.86 -12.56
N GLU A 113 -24.28 6.53 -13.25
CA GLU A 113 -22.97 6.34 -12.65
C GLU A 113 -22.41 7.65 -12.08
N LEU A 114 -21.89 7.59 -10.86
CA LEU A 114 -21.52 8.79 -10.10
C LEU A 114 -20.04 9.13 -10.25
N PRO A 115 -19.62 10.39 -10.33
CA PRO A 115 -18.20 10.73 -10.46
C PRO A 115 -17.41 10.28 -9.23
N ALA A 116 -16.33 9.52 -9.44
CA ALA A 116 -15.42 9.09 -8.37
C ALA A 116 -14.56 10.24 -7.81
N GLY A 117 -14.54 11.38 -8.51
CA GLY A 117 -13.90 12.62 -8.11
C GLY A 117 -12.88 13.11 -9.14
N PRO A 118 -12.56 14.42 -9.14
CA PRO A 118 -11.72 15.03 -10.19
C PRO A 118 -10.28 14.50 -10.22
N ASN A 119 -9.84 13.84 -9.14
CA ASN A 119 -8.48 13.31 -8.98
C ASN A 119 -8.42 11.78 -9.03
N GLN A 120 -9.56 11.09 -9.17
CA GLN A 120 -9.53 9.63 -9.32
C GLN A 120 -8.86 9.28 -10.65
N ARG A 121 -7.94 8.33 -10.62
CA ARG A 121 -7.24 7.85 -11.82
C ARG A 121 -7.30 6.33 -11.88
N VAL A 122 -7.25 5.81 -13.09
CA VAL A 122 -6.96 4.40 -13.38
C VAL A 122 -5.76 4.38 -14.33
N TYR A 123 -4.70 3.68 -13.93
CA TYR A 123 -3.48 3.55 -14.71
C TYR A 123 -3.41 2.16 -15.33
N VAL A 124 -3.37 2.11 -16.66
CA VAL A 124 -3.16 0.88 -17.43
C VAL A 124 -1.70 0.81 -17.81
N THR A 125 -0.98 -0.20 -17.33
CA THR A 125 0.45 -0.38 -17.68
C THR A 125 0.56 -0.76 -19.15
N ASP A 126 1.13 0.15 -19.94
CA ASP A 126 1.24 0.03 -21.41
C ASP A 126 2.61 -0.53 -21.81
N GLN A 127 3.68 -0.02 -21.18
CA GLN A 127 5.05 -0.41 -21.50
C GLN A 127 5.94 -0.38 -20.27
N VAL A 128 6.89 -1.32 -20.20
CA VAL A 128 7.98 -1.36 -19.22
C VAL A 128 9.28 -1.52 -20.00
N THR A 129 10.22 -0.61 -19.79
CA THR A 129 11.52 -0.57 -20.50
C THR A 129 12.65 -0.49 -19.48
N ASP A 130 13.64 -1.36 -19.55
CA ASP A 130 14.87 -1.20 -18.76
C ASP A 130 15.59 0.08 -19.23
N VAL A 131 15.83 0.99 -18.29
CA VAL A 131 16.50 2.27 -18.52
C VAL A 131 17.67 2.47 -17.55
N THR A 132 18.21 1.37 -17.01
CA THR A 132 19.28 1.39 -16.03
C THR A 132 20.51 2.14 -16.55
N ALA A 133 20.88 1.92 -17.81
CA ALA A 133 22.02 2.59 -18.42
C ALA A 133 21.81 4.10 -18.59
N GLU A 134 20.60 4.52 -18.94
CA GLU A 134 20.19 5.90 -19.11
C GLU A 134 20.14 6.64 -17.77
N VAL A 135 19.63 5.99 -16.71
CA VAL A 135 19.63 6.54 -15.35
C VAL A 135 21.05 6.69 -14.81
N LEU A 136 21.94 5.73 -15.07
CA LEU A 136 23.33 5.77 -14.60
C LEU A 136 24.27 6.59 -15.51
N LYS A 137 23.76 7.20 -16.58
CA LYS A 137 24.56 7.98 -17.51
C LYS A 137 25.21 9.18 -16.83
N GLY A 138 26.52 9.34 -17.04
CA GLY A 138 27.30 10.44 -16.46
C GLY A 138 27.63 10.26 -14.98
N ILE A 139 27.40 9.07 -14.43
CA ILE A 139 27.72 8.72 -13.04
C ILE A 139 28.94 7.79 -13.05
N ASP A 140 30.10 8.33 -12.70
CA ASP A 140 31.31 7.53 -12.54
C ASP A 140 31.49 7.01 -11.10
N ALA A 141 32.56 6.25 -10.90
CA ALA A 141 32.91 5.68 -9.60
C ALA A 141 33.41 6.71 -8.58
N THR A 142 33.52 7.99 -8.90
CA THR A 142 33.93 9.07 -7.97
C THR A 142 32.76 9.93 -7.50
N LEU A 143 31.65 9.98 -8.25
CA LEU A 143 30.46 10.73 -7.88
C LEU A 143 29.77 10.12 -6.65
N ARG A 144 29.61 10.91 -5.58
CA ARG A 144 29.08 10.51 -4.26
C ARG A 144 28.11 11.55 -3.69
N GLY A 145 27.46 11.18 -2.59
CA GLY A 145 26.59 12.06 -1.84
C GLY A 145 25.52 12.72 -2.71
N LYS A 146 25.20 13.96 -2.37
CA LYS A 146 24.14 14.73 -3.02
C LYS A 146 24.35 14.86 -4.54
N ALA A 147 25.60 15.01 -5.00
CA ALA A 147 25.89 15.15 -6.43
C ALA A 147 25.49 13.90 -7.24
N ARG A 148 25.64 12.70 -6.66
CA ARG A 148 25.18 11.44 -7.26
C ARG A 148 23.66 11.37 -7.28
N HIS A 149 23.03 11.63 -6.13
CA HIS A 149 21.56 11.66 -6.01
C HIS A 149 20.94 12.60 -7.05
N ASP A 150 21.44 13.84 -7.11
CA ASP A 150 20.93 14.85 -8.03
C ASP A 150 21.13 14.44 -9.51
N GLN A 151 22.22 13.74 -9.85
CA GLN A 151 22.43 13.27 -11.22
C GLN A 151 21.46 12.15 -11.61
N ILE A 152 21.19 11.22 -10.69
CA ILE A 152 20.18 10.16 -10.88
C ILE A 152 18.80 10.81 -11.08
N GLU A 153 18.41 11.72 -10.18
CA GLU A 153 17.13 12.43 -10.25
C GLU A 153 16.99 13.23 -11.55
N ARG A 154 18.03 13.94 -12.00
CA ARG A 154 18.02 14.64 -13.30
C ARG A 154 17.77 13.69 -14.47
N ASN A 155 18.46 12.55 -14.50
CA ASN A 155 18.30 11.57 -15.57
C ASN A 155 16.89 10.96 -15.56
N ILE A 156 16.36 10.63 -14.38
CA ILE A 156 14.99 10.13 -14.20
C ILE A 156 13.96 11.16 -14.68
N LYS A 157 14.08 12.42 -14.26
CA LYS A 157 13.17 13.51 -14.67
C LYS A 157 13.19 13.71 -16.18
N ALA A 158 14.36 13.63 -16.82
CA ALA A 158 14.48 13.74 -18.27
C ALA A 158 13.76 12.58 -19.00
N LEU A 159 13.93 11.34 -18.54
CA LEU A 159 13.23 10.17 -19.08
C LEU A 159 11.71 10.29 -18.93
N ILE A 160 11.24 10.75 -17.77
CA ILE A 160 9.81 10.98 -17.52
C ILE A 160 9.28 12.06 -18.45
N ALA A 161 9.95 13.20 -18.57
CA ALA A 161 9.53 14.30 -19.44
C ALA A 161 9.45 13.87 -20.91
N GLN A 162 10.39 13.05 -21.38
CA GLN A 162 10.35 12.47 -22.72
C GLN A 162 9.17 11.50 -22.90
N CYS A 163 8.90 10.68 -21.89
CA CYS A 163 7.83 9.69 -21.91
C CYS A 163 6.43 10.34 -21.87
N GLU A 164 6.25 11.40 -21.09
CA GLU A 164 5.01 12.16 -20.93
C GLU A 164 4.81 13.23 -22.03
N SER A 165 5.20 12.93 -23.26
CA SER A 165 5.00 13.81 -24.42
C SER A 165 3.54 13.97 -24.85
N SER A 166 2.64 13.14 -24.30
CA SER A 166 1.19 13.26 -24.41
C SER A 166 0.56 13.32 -23.01
N PRO A 167 -0.48 14.15 -22.79
CA PRO A 167 -1.23 14.19 -21.53
C PRO A 167 -2.01 12.89 -21.23
N ASP A 168 -2.08 11.97 -22.20
CA ASP A 168 -2.75 10.67 -22.06
C ASP A 168 -1.99 9.70 -21.15
N TYR A 169 -0.70 9.93 -20.95
CA TYR A 169 0.19 9.01 -20.24
C TYR A 169 0.76 9.63 -18.96
N ARG A 170 0.97 8.75 -17.97
CA ARG A 170 1.80 9.01 -16.80
C ARG A 170 2.97 8.04 -16.84
N CYS A 171 4.17 8.54 -16.55
CA CYS A 171 5.39 7.75 -16.53
C CYS A 171 6.10 7.84 -15.18
N ALA A 172 6.77 6.75 -14.82
CA ALA A 172 7.61 6.64 -13.63
C ALA A 172 8.86 5.82 -13.93
N VAL A 173 9.95 6.09 -13.22
CA VAL A 173 11.19 5.30 -13.28
C VAL A 173 11.51 4.73 -11.90
N PRO A 174 10.74 3.73 -11.42
CA PRO A 174 11.04 3.07 -10.15
C PRO A 174 12.36 2.30 -10.19
N SER A 175 13.05 2.29 -9.04
CA SER A 175 14.24 1.46 -8.83
C SER A 175 13.88 0.07 -8.31
N PHE A 176 14.59 -0.94 -8.79
CA PHE A 176 14.47 -2.34 -8.40
C PHE A 176 15.79 -2.82 -7.82
N HIS A 177 15.70 -3.88 -7.01
CA HIS A 177 16.85 -4.39 -6.25
C HIS A 177 17.62 -3.26 -5.55
N ARG A 178 16.86 -2.34 -4.93
CA ARG A 178 17.34 -1.18 -4.18
C ARG A 178 18.36 -0.31 -4.95
N GLY A 179 18.06 0.02 -6.21
CA GLY A 179 18.88 0.94 -7.03
C GLY A 179 19.84 0.24 -7.99
N LEU A 180 19.81 -1.09 -8.08
CA LEU A 180 20.62 -1.84 -9.04
C LEU A 180 20.04 -1.79 -10.45
N GLU A 181 18.71 -1.74 -10.58
CA GLU A 181 18.01 -1.70 -11.86
C GLU A 181 16.95 -0.59 -11.86
N PHE A 182 16.68 -0.01 -13.01
CA PHE A 182 15.65 1.02 -13.20
C PHE A 182 14.83 0.70 -14.43
N TYR A 183 13.50 0.79 -14.31
CA TYR A 183 12.61 0.56 -15.44
C TYR A 183 11.69 1.76 -15.64
N LEU A 184 11.63 2.28 -16.86
CA LEU A 184 10.64 3.26 -17.26
C LEU A 184 9.30 2.54 -17.50
N ILE A 185 8.32 2.87 -16.67
CA ILE A 185 6.95 2.40 -16.76
C ILE A 185 6.11 3.51 -17.37
N ARG A 186 5.53 3.25 -18.55
CA ARG A 186 4.55 4.12 -19.20
C ARG A 186 3.15 3.56 -18.95
N GLN A 187 2.25 4.40 -18.46
CA GLN A 187 0.87 4.00 -18.15
C GLN A 187 -0.13 4.93 -18.81
N LEU A 188 -1.13 4.37 -19.49
CA LEU A 188 -2.29 5.15 -19.94
C LEU A 188 -3.05 5.63 -18.69
N MET A 189 -3.29 6.94 -18.60
CA MET A 189 -3.92 7.56 -17.44
C MET A 189 -5.38 7.91 -17.77
N LEU A 190 -6.31 7.04 -17.36
CA LEU A 190 -7.74 7.30 -17.47
C LEU A 190 -8.17 8.27 -16.35
N ARG A 191 -8.90 9.33 -16.72
CA ARG A 191 -9.20 10.49 -15.83
C ARG A 191 -10.67 10.67 -15.48
N ASP A 192 -11.59 10.18 -16.31
CA ASP A 192 -13.02 10.12 -16.01
C ASP A 192 -13.37 8.73 -15.47
N ILE A 193 -13.40 8.61 -14.14
CA ILE A 193 -13.73 7.39 -13.43
C ILE A 193 -15.03 7.60 -12.67
N ARG A 194 -15.97 6.67 -12.82
CA ARG A 194 -17.31 6.75 -12.20
C ARG A 194 -17.61 5.52 -11.36
N LEU A 195 -18.18 5.72 -10.18
CA LEU A 195 -18.73 4.70 -9.31
C LEU A 195 -19.97 4.09 -9.97
N VAL A 196 -19.97 2.76 -10.08
CA VAL A 196 -21.03 1.98 -10.71
C VAL A 196 -21.80 1.19 -9.65
N TYR A 197 -21.08 0.55 -8.74
CA TYR A 197 -21.68 -0.28 -7.72
C TYR A 197 -20.81 -0.36 -6.47
N ALA A 198 -21.42 -0.25 -5.30
CA ALA A 198 -20.82 -0.55 -4.01
C ALA A 198 -21.89 -1.18 -3.11
N PRO A 199 -21.61 -2.31 -2.44
CA PRO A 199 -22.49 -2.81 -1.40
C PRO A 199 -22.49 -1.84 -0.20
N SER A 200 -23.46 -1.97 0.71
CA SER A 200 -23.46 -1.19 1.96
C SER A 200 -22.22 -1.46 2.81
N GLU A 201 -21.85 -0.53 3.71
CA GLU A 201 -20.72 -0.68 4.63
C GLU A 201 -20.89 -1.92 5.54
N ALA A 202 -22.13 -2.26 5.90
CA ALA A 202 -22.48 -3.48 6.64
C ALA A 202 -22.16 -4.79 5.88
N ILE A 203 -21.80 -4.71 4.60
CA ILE A 203 -21.27 -5.83 3.79
C ILE A 203 -19.81 -5.53 3.41
N GLY A 204 -19.56 -4.37 2.81
CA GLY A 204 -18.28 -3.95 2.25
C GLY A 204 -17.17 -3.71 3.28
N ALA A 205 -17.53 -3.50 4.55
CA ALA A 205 -16.63 -3.36 5.68
C ALA A 205 -17.15 -4.10 6.93
N TYR A 206 -17.93 -5.18 6.73
CA TYR A 206 -18.47 -6.00 7.83
C TYR A 206 -17.37 -6.40 8.83
N GLY A 207 -17.59 -6.07 10.10
CA GLY A 207 -16.66 -6.27 11.21
C GLY A 207 -15.66 -5.13 11.45
N GLY A 208 -15.53 -4.17 10.52
CA GLY A 208 -14.80 -2.92 10.70
C GLY A 208 -13.36 -3.09 11.18
N ASP A 209 -12.90 -2.19 12.05
CA ASP A 209 -11.53 -2.21 12.58
C ASP A 209 -11.26 -3.40 13.54
N ILE A 210 -12.30 -3.98 14.13
CA ILE A 210 -12.21 -5.17 15.00
C ILE A 210 -11.70 -6.32 14.14
N ASP A 211 -12.43 -6.58 13.08
CA ASP A 211 -12.11 -7.51 12.01
C ASP A 211 -11.20 -6.79 10.98
N ASN A 212 -10.09 -6.17 11.37
CA ASN A 212 -9.03 -5.73 10.43
C ASN A 212 -7.75 -6.54 10.67
N PHE A 213 -7.08 -7.07 9.64
CA PHE A 213 -6.02 -8.08 9.71
C PHE A 213 -6.40 -9.45 10.35
N GLU A 214 -7.65 -9.69 10.73
CA GLU A 214 -8.07 -10.92 11.41
C GLU A 214 -8.64 -11.99 10.47
N PHE A 215 -8.56 -13.24 10.92
CA PHE A 215 -9.31 -14.35 10.34
C PHE A 215 -9.82 -15.24 11.49
N PRO A 216 -11.06 -15.78 11.49
CA PRO A 216 -12.07 -15.78 10.42
C PRO A 216 -12.64 -14.40 10.05
N ARG A 217 -12.79 -14.18 8.73
CA ARG A 217 -13.25 -12.92 8.12
C ARG A 217 -14.50 -13.16 7.28
N HIS A 218 -15.44 -12.21 7.28
CA HIS A 218 -16.72 -12.34 6.57
C HIS A 218 -17.14 -11.06 5.83
N THR A 219 -16.21 -10.42 5.14
CA THR A 219 -16.40 -9.10 4.54
C THR A 219 -16.55 -9.20 3.03
N GLY A 220 -17.59 -8.58 2.49
CA GLY A 220 -17.82 -8.43 1.05
C GLY A 220 -17.06 -7.25 0.47
N ASP A 221 -15.74 -7.24 0.62
CA ASP A 221 -14.92 -6.08 0.27
C ASP A 221 -14.71 -5.96 -1.25
N PHE A 222 -15.74 -5.48 -1.95
CA PHE A 222 -15.71 -5.23 -3.39
C PHE A 222 -16.51 -3.97 -3.76
N ALA A 223 -16.13 -3.34 -4.85
CA ALA A 223 -16.87 -2.25 -5.49
C ALA A 223 -16.50 -2.19 -6.97
N PHE A 224 -17.30 -1.46 -7.75
CA PHE A 224 -17.13 -1.32 -9.18
C PHE A 224 -17.05 0.14 -9.59
N TYR A 225 -16.05 0.40 -10.44
CA TYR A 225 -15.92 1.61 -11.21
C TYR A 225 -16.19 1.35 -12.68
N ARG A 226 -16.34 2.42 -13.46
CA ARG A 226 -16.21 2.41 -14.91
C ARG A 226 -15.29 3.53 -15.35
N ALA A 227 -14.39 3.22 -16.26
CA ALA A 227 -13.57 4.22 -16.92
C ALA A 227 -14.26 4.76 -18.18
N TYR A 228 -14.12 6.06 -18.40
CA TYR A 228 -14.64 6.80 -19.55
C TYR A 228 -13.51 7.53 -20.28
N ILE A 229 -13.71 7.74 -21.58
CA ILE A 229 -12.79 8.44 -22.47
C ILE A 229 -13.55 9.41 -23.38
N GLY A 230 -12.83 10.32 -24.04
CA GLY A 230 -13.40 11.17 -25.07
C GLY A 230 -13.92 10.35 -26.26
N LYS A 231 -14.86 10.93 -27.03
CA LYS A 231 -15.37 10.33 -28.27
C LYS A 231 -14.28 10.09 -29.33
N ASP A 232 -13.13 10.74 -29.19
CA ASP A 232 -11.92 10.57 -30.01
C ASP A 232 -11.09 9.33 -29.62
N GLY A 233 -11.50 8.59 -28.58
CA GLY A 233 -10.82 7.39 -28.11
C GLY A 233 -9.68 7.67 -27.13
N LYS A 234 -9.48 8.91 -26.67
CA LYS A 234 -8.37 9.29 -25.79
C LYS A 234 -8.82 9.57 -24.35
N PRO A 235 -7.94 9.41 -23.35
CA PRO A 235 -8.24 9.81 -21.98
C PRO A 235 -8.66 11.28 -21.88
N ALA A 236 -9.85 11.52 -21.35
CA ALA A 236 -10.41 12.85 -21.16
C ALA A 236 -10.75 13.10 -19.69
N ASP A 237 -10.75 14.37 -19.30
CA ASP A 237 -11.30 14.78 -18.00
C ASP A 237 -12.83 14.54 -17.97
N PRO A 238 -13.45 14.47 -16.77
CA PRO A 238 -14.86 14.16 -16.63
C PRO A 238 -15.77 15.06 -17.48
N SER A 239 -16.61 14.45 -18.31
CA SER A 239 -17.56 15.14 -19.18
C SER A 239 -18.81 14.26 -19.42
N PRO A 240 -20.02 14.85 -19.47
CA PRO A 240 -21.22 14.12 -19.85
C PRO A 240 -21.16 13.54 -21.28
N ASP A 241 -20.28 14.07 -22.14
CA ASP A 241 -20.07 13.59 -23.51
C ASP A 241 -19.12 12.40 -23.61
N ASN A 242 -18.40 12.06 -22.55
CA ASN A 242 -17.47 10.94 -22.57
C ASN A 242 -18.22 9.61 -22.73
N VAL A 243 -17.56 8.64 -23.35
CA VAL A 243 -18.10 7.30 -23.60
C VAL A 243 -17.32 6.26 -22.79
N PRO A 244 -17.95 5.10 -22.45
CA PRO A 244 -17.25 4.03 -21.75
C PRO A 244 -15.96 3.61 -22.48
N TYR A 245 -14.88 3.44 -21.74
CA TYR A 245 -13.60 2.95 -22.27
C TYR A 245 -13.79 1.53 -22.82
N ALA A 246 -13.48 1.35 -24.10
CA ALA A 246 -13.49 0.04 -24.74
C ALA A 246 -12.24 -0.75 -24.34
N SER A 247 -12.31 -1.48 -23.22
CA SER A 247 -11.17 -2.28 -22.76
C SER A 247 -10.84 -3.39 -23.75
N LYS A 248 -9.60 -3.39 -24.26
CA LYS A 248 -9.12 -4.40 -25.23
C LYS A 248 -9.16 -5.81 -24.67
N ASP A 249 -8.83 -5.94 -23.40
CA ASP A 249 -8.82 -7.19 -22.65
C ASP A 249 -9.44 -6.95 -21.27
N TYR A 250 -10.13 -7.97 -20.77
CA TYR A 250 -10.78 -7.97 -19.47
C TYR A 250 -10.81 -9.39 -18.91
N LEU A 251 -10.90 -9.53 -17.60
CA LEU A 251 -10.93 -10.84 -16.94
C LEU A 251 -12.30 -11.49 -17.11
N THR A 252 -12.30 -12.78 -17.48
CA THR A 252 -13.48 -13.63 -17.33
C THR A 252 -13.69 -13.93 -15.85
N VAL A 253 -14.92 -13.79 -15.37
CA VAL A 253 -15.30 -14.03 -13.97
C VAL A 253 -15.71 -15.50 -13.82
N SER A 254 -15.25 -16.18 -12.76
CA SER A 254 -15.54 -17.60 -12.53
C SER A 254 -16.32 -17.83 -11.24
N ALA A 255 -17.57 -18.27 -11.38
CA ALA A 255 -18.43 -18.80 -10.32
C ALA A 255 -18.29 -20.33 -10.13
N GLU A 256 -17.41 -21.02 -10.88
CA GLU A 256 -17.21 -22.48 -10.80
C GLU A 256 -16.74 -22.96 -9.41
N GLY A 257 -16.19 -22.04 -8.59
CA GLY A 257 -15.77 -22.29 -7.22
C GLY A 257 -14.31 -22.71 -7.06
N LEU A 258 -13.89 -22.76 -5.80
CA LEU A 258 -12.54 -23.06 -5.34
C LEU A 258 -12.59 -24.10 -4.24
N LYS A 259 -11.54 -24.92 -4.14
CA LYS A 259 -11.31 -25.83 -3.00
C LYS A 259 -9.91 -25.63 -2.41
N ALA A 260 -9.72 -26.13 -1.20
CA ALA A 260 -8.40 -26.18 -0.56
C ALA A 260 -7.39 -26.88 -1.50
N GLY A 261 -6.20 -26.29 -1.62
CA GLY A 261 -5.12 -26.72 -2.50
C GLY A 261 -5.23 -26.26 -3.95
N ASP A 262 -6.32 -25.60 -4.37
CA ASP A 262 -6.42 -25.08 -5.73
C ASP A 262 -5.35 -24.01 -5.97
N PRO A 263 -4.65 -24.05 -7.13
CA PRO A 263 -3.64 -23.06 -7.46
C PRO A 263 -4.24 -21.73 -7.88
N ILE A 264 -3.57 -20.66 -7.43
CA ILE A 264 -3.93 -19.28 -7.71
C ILE A 264 -2.72 -18.50 -8.20
N LEU A 265 -2.98 -17.52 -9.04
CA LEU A 265 -2.11 -16.36 -9.26
C LEU A 265 -2.82 -15.13 -8.71
N LEU A 266 -2.03 -14.17 -8.25
CA LEU A 266 -2.53 -12.85 -7.90
C LEU A 266 -1.65 -11.81 -8.57
N ALA A 267 -2.28 -10.84 -9.22
CA ALA A 267 -1.61 -9.75 -9.91
C ALA A 267 -2.10 -8.38 -9.42
N GLY A 268 -1.16 -7.48 -9.13
CA GLY A 268 -1.45 -6.13 -8.66
C GLY A 268 -0.21 -5.31 -8.34
N TYR A 269 -0.37 -4.26 -7.56
CA TYR A 269 0.62 -3.22 -7.33
C TYR A 269 1.03 -3.15 -5.85
N PRO A 270 1.79 -4.13 -5.32
CA PRO A 270 2.29 -4.09 -3.95
C PRO A 270 3.09 -2.82 -3.69
N GLY A 271 2.81 -2.16 -2.58
CA GLY A 271 3.38 -0.88 -2.19
C GLY A 271 4.86 -0.98 -1.84
N ARG A 272 5.18 -1.55 -0.67
CA ARG A 272 6.57 -1.65 -0.18
C ARG A 272 6.82 -2.92 0.63
N THR A 273 7.99 -3.50 0.44
CA THR A 273 8.59 -4.53 1.31
C THR A 273 10.05 -4.16 1.59
N SER A 274 10.64 -4.84 2.57
CA SER A 274 11.95 -4.55 3.16
C SER A 274 12.77 -5.84 3.36
N ARG A 275 12.64 -6.82 2.47
CA ARG A 275 13.16 -8.19 2.67
C ARG A 275 14.68 -8.29 2.54
N TYR A 276 15.30 -7.34 1.85
CA TYR A 276 16.76 -7.26 1.70
C TYR A 276 17.39 -6.22 2.63
N LYS A 277 16.68 -5.79 3.68
CA LYS A 277 17.24 -4.99 4.76
C LYS A 277 18.17 -5.83 5.65
N LEU A 278 19.21 -5.19 6.17
CA LEU A 278 20.20 -5.79 7.06
C LEU A 278 19.59 -6.08 8.45
N PRO A 279 20.17 -7.02 9.23
CA PRO A 279 19.68 -7.33 10.57
C PRO A 279 19.60 -6.11 11.49
N GLU A 280 20.55 -5.17 11.38
CA GLU A 280 20.59 -3.94 12.18
C GLU A 280 19.44 -2.99 11.83
N GLU A 281 19.06 -2.90 10.56
CA GLU A 281 17.92 -2.09 10.12
C GLU A 281 16.60 -2.63 10.72
N ILE A 282 16.49 -3.96 10.88
CA ILE A 282 15.33 -4.62 11.50
C ILE A 282 15.32 -4.37 13.01
N ARG A 283 16.49 -4.45 13.68
CA ARG A 283 16.62 -4.13 15.11
C ARG A 283 16.18 -2.71 15.39
N PHE A 284 16.68 -1.74 14.63
CA PHE A 284 16.26 -0.35 14.77
C PHE A 284 14.76 -0.16 14.57
N ALA A 285 14.16 -0.82 13.56
CA ALA A 285 12.72 -0.77 13.34
C ALA A 285 11.94 -1.31 14.56
N ARG A 286 12.32 -2.48 15.08
CA ARG A 286 11.66 -3.14 16.22
C ARG A 286 11.85 -2.37 17.54
N ASP A 287 13.07 -1.96 17.83
CA ASP A 287 13.48 -1.50 19.17
C ASP A 287 13.37 0.02 19.33
N THR A 288 13.31 0.78 18.23
CA THR A 288 13.34 2.24 18.27
C THR A 288 12.22 2.87 17.43
N ASP A 289 12.20 2.66 16.12
CA ASP A 289 11.29 3.39 15.22
C ASP A 289 9.81 3.06 15.46
N TYR A 290 9.44 1.77 15.45
CA TYR A 290 8.05 1.37 15.59
C TYR A 290 7.45 1.68 16.97
N PRO A 291 8.11 1.42 18.12
CA PRO A 291 7.59 1.80 19.43
C PRO A 291 7.36 3.31 19.56
N MET A 292 8.28 4.10 19.01
CA MET A 292 8.19 5.56 18.99
C MET A 292 6.97 6.05 18.18
N ARG A 293 6.73 5.48 17.00
CA ARG A 293 5.56 5.79 16.15
C ARG A 293 4.24 5.31 16.75
N VAL A 294 4.20 4.12 17.37
CA VAL A 294 3.00 3.63 18.06
C VAL A 294 2.62 4.58 19.20
N THR A 295 3.61 5.02 19.99
CA THR A 295 3.39 5.99 21.06
C THR A 295 2.87 7.32 20.51
N ASP A 296 3.40 7.79 19.38
CA ASP A 296 2.92 9.00 18.71
C ASP A 296 1.45 8.88 18.29
N TYR A 297 1.09 7.80 17.60
CA TYR A 297 -0.29 7.54 17.17
C TYR A 297 -1.27 7.45 18.34
N GLN A 298 -0.90 6.75 19.42
CA GLN A 298 -1.74 6.68 20.63
C GLN A 298 -2.00 8.07 21.22
N ARG A 299 -0.99 8.94 21.24
CA ARG A 299 -1.08 10.28 21.81
C ARG A 299 -1.84 11.25 20.91
N ASP A 300 -1.72 11.09 19.60
CA ASP A 300 -2.51 11.87 18.63
C ASP A 300 -4.00 11.47 18.69
N LEU A 301 -4.30 10.17 18.74
CA LEU A 301 -5.67 9.67 18.93
C LEU A 301 -6.30 10.18 20.22
N GLN A 302 -5.56 10.15 21.33
CA GLN A 302 -6.03 10.70 22.60
C GLN A 302 -6.30 12.21 22.48
N ALA A 303 -5.41 12.96 21.85
CA ALA A 303 -5.58 14.40 21.67
C ALA A 303 -6.82 14.73 20.81
N ILE A 304 -7.09 13.94 19.77
CA ILE A 304 -8.31 14.06 18.96
C ILE A 304 -9.53 13.79 19.83
N ALA A 305 -9.54 12.66 20.55
CA ALA A 305 -10.65 12.27 21.41
C ALA A 305 -10.95 13.33 22.47
N ASP A 306 -9.93 13.79 23.20
CA ASP A 306 -10.06 14.83 24.23
C ASP A 306 -10.53 16.17 23.66
N ALA A 307 -10.13 16.50 22.43
CA ALA A 307 -10.58 17.69 21.74
C ALA A 307 -12.05 17.58 21.32
N SER A 308 -12.52 16.39 20.95
CA SER A 308 -13.84 16.17 20.36
C SER A 308 -14.89 15.62 21.33
N THR A 309 -14.54 15.33 22.59
CA THR A 309 -15.43 14.73 23.62
C THR A 309 -16.83 15.35 23.65
N ASP A 310 -16.91 16.68 23.66
CA ASP A 310 -18.17 17.41 23.78
C ASP A 310 -18.67 17.98 22.43
N ASN A 311 -18.06 17.58 21.31
CA ASN A 311 -18.39 18.08 19.98
C ASN A 311 -18.45 16.94 18.94
N SER A 312 -19.68 16.50 18.66
CA SER A 312 -19.94 15.44 17.69
C SER A 312 -19.58 15.82 16.26
N GLU A 313 -19.69 17.10 15.87
CA GLU A 313 -19.28 17.58 14.55
C GLU A 313 -17.77 17.42 14.34
N TRP A 314 -16.96 17.70 15.37
CA TRP A 314 -15.51 17.52 15.31
C TRP A 314 -15.14 16.05 15.22
N SER A 315 -15.84 15.20 15.97
CA SER A 315 -15.69 13.74 15.89
C SER A 315 -15.96 13.23 14.48
N VAL A 316 -17.03 13.73 13.83
CA VAL A 316 -17.36 13.39 12.44
C VAL A 316 -16.28 13.86 11.47
N ARG A 317 -15.82 15.11 11.58
CA ARG A 317 -14.75 15.65 10.71
C ARG A 317 -13.44 14.87 10.82
N TYR A 318 -13.09 14.39 12.01
CA TYR A 318 -11.85 13.63 12.24
C TYR A 318 -11.98 12.11 12.10
N ALA A 319 -13.17 11.56 11.85
CA ALA A 319 -13.39 10.12 11.79
C ALA A 319 -12.46 9.40 10.79
N ALA A 320 -12.27 9.98 9.59
CA ALA A 320 -11.36 9.43 8.59
C ALA A 320 -9.88 9.48 9.02
N THR A 321 -9.47 10.55 9.70
CA THR A 321 -8.13 10.70 10.28
C THR A 321 -7.89 9.67 11.36
N VAL A 322 -8.83 9.51 12.31
CA VAL A 322 -8.79 8.51 13.38
C VAL A 322 -8.69 7.10 12.80
N LYS A 323 -9.51 6.76 11.81
CA LYS A 323 -9.47 5.47 11.10
C LYS A 323 -8.10 5.23 10.46
N SER A 324 -7.54 6.23 9.77
CA SER A 324 -6.20 6.12 9.17
C SER A 324 -5.11 5.92 10.22
N ILE A 325 -5.16 6.62 11.36
CA ILE A 325 -4.18 6.48 12.44
C ILE A 325 -4.31 5.09 13.09
N ASN A 326 -5.53 4.65 13.42
CA ASN A 326 -5.79 3.32 13.97
C ASN A 326 -5.28 2.21 13.05
N ASN A 327 -5.50 2.29 11.74
CA ASN A 327 -5.01 1.30 10.79
C ASN A 327 -3.47 1.21 10.79
N ARG A 328 -2.77 2.36 10.77
CA ARG A 328 -1.30 2.40 10.83
C ARG A 328 -0.78 1.88 12.17
N MET A 329 -1.41 2.28 13.26
CA MET A 329 -1.06 1.84 14.61
C MET A 329 -1.26 0.33 14.77
N LYS A 330 -2.39 -0.22 14.33
CA LYS A 330 -2.67 -1.67 14.36
C LYS A 330 -1.63 -2.43 13.53
N LYS A 331 -1.25 -1.92 12.36
CA LYS A 331 -0.17 -2.52 11.56
C LYS A 331 1.16 -2.55 12.31
N LEU A 332 1.59 -1.42 12.90
CA LEU A 332 2.85 -1.35 13.64
C LEU A 332 2.84 -2.22 14.90
N GLN A 333 1.71 -2.25 15.63
CA GLN A 333 1.55 -3.13 16.78
C GLN A 333 1.63 -4.60 16.36
N GLY A 334 0.97 -4.98 15.27
CA GLY A 334 1.09 -6.34 14.73
C GLY A 334 2.51 -6.71 14.33
N LEU A 335 3.27 -5.76 13.76
CA LEU A 335 4.69 -5.97 13.45
C LEU A 335 5.52 -6.23 14.72
N LEU A 336 5.30 -5.45 15.78
CA LEU A 336 5.94 -5.65 17.08
C LEU A 336 5.57 -7.00 17.71
N ASP A 337 4.29 -7.35 17.71
CA ASP A 337 3.81 -8.64 18.21
C ASP A 337 4.41 -9.81 17.41
N GLY A 338 4.46 -9.67 16.09
CA GLY A 338 5.07 -10.66 15.19
C GLY A 338 6.57 -10.83 15.44
N PHE A 339 7.30 -9.74 15.69
CA PHE A 339 8.71 -9.82 16.11
C PHE A 339 8.88 -10.46 17.49
N GLY A 340 7.89 -10.32 18.38
CA GLY A 340 7.86 -11.01 19.68
C GLY A 340 7.59 -12.52 19.56
N ARG A 341 6.83 -12.95 18.53
CA ARG A 341 6.54 -14.36 18.27
C ARG A 341 7.66 -15.09 17.54
N LYS A 342 8.29 -14.44 16.57
CA LYS A 342 9.37 -15.02 15.77
C LYS A 342 10.54 -14.06 15.74
N ASP A 343 11.71 -14.55 16.16
CA ASP A 343 12.93 -13.75 16.17
C ASP A 343 13.48 -13.56 14.75
N VAL A 344 12.83 -12.66 14.00
CA VAL A 344 13.21 -12.29 12.63
C VAL A 344 14.63 -11.72 12.59
N VAL A 345 15.05 -11.01 13.65
CA VAL A 345 16.41 -10.48 13.76
C VAL A 345 17.43 -11.63 13.80
N ALA A 346 17.22 -12.66 14.64
CA ALA A 346 18.12 -13.80 14.69
C ALA A 346 18.12 -14.61 13.38
N ILE A 347 16.97 -14.76 12.73
CA ILE A 347 16.89 -15.41 11.41
C ILE A 347 17.73 -14.65 10.39
N LYS A 348 17.57 -13.33 10.33
CA LYS A 348 18.30 -12.47 9.39
C LYS A 348 19.79 -12.40 9.73
N GLN A 349 20.16 -12.42 11.01
CA GLN A 349 21.55 -12.49 11.45
C GLN A 349 22.22 -13.78 10.97
N ARG A 350 21.53 -14.92 11.07
CA ARG A 350 22.04 -16.21 10.55
C ARG A 350 22.20 -16.18 9.03
N GLN A 351 21.19 -15.70 8.31
CA GLN A 351 21.26 -15.53 6.85
C GLN A 351 22.40 -14.58 6.45
N HIS A 352 22.62 -13.52 7.23
CA HIS A 352 23.72 -12.60 7.01
C HIS A 352 25.07 -13.29 7.26
N GLN A 353 25.21 -14.10 8.31
CA GLN A 353 26.43 -14.88 8.53
C GLN A 353 26.70 -15.88 7.39
N GLU A 354 25.69 -16.59 6.91
CA GLU A 354 25.83 -17.48 5.74
C GLU A 354 26.30 -16.73 4.48
N PHE A 355 25.86 -15.48 4.32
CA PHE A 355 26.30 -14.60 3.25
C PHE A 355 27.77 -14.15 3.43
N LEU A 356 28.18 -13.82 4.66
CA LEU A 356 29.58 -13.51 4.99
C LEU A 356 30.50 -14.72 4.74
N ASP A 357 30.09 -15.91 5.15
CA ASP A 357 30.84 -17.15 4.93
C ASP A 357 30.96 -17.49 3.43
N TRP A 358 29.99 -17.07 2.62
CA TRP A 358 30.06 -17.17 1.16
C TRP A 358 31.02 -16.14 0.58
N ILE A 359 31.03 -14.89 1.09
CA ILE A 359 31.98 -13.84 0.71
C ILE A 359 33.43 -14.29 0.92
N ASP A 360 33.73 -14.93 2.06
CA ASP A 360 35.09 -15.37 2.41
C ASP A 360 35.66 -16.43 1.45
N LYS A 361 34.80 -17.05 0.65
CA LYS A 361 35.17 -18.04 -0.38
C LYS A 361 35.35 -17.41 -1.77
N GLN A 362 35.07 -16.11 -1.92
CA GLN A 362 35.23 -15.39 -3.19
C GLN A 362 36.65 -14.83 -3.31
N GLY A 363 37.15 -14.70 -4.54
CA GLY A 363 38.50 -14.16 -4.80
C GLY A 363 38.69 -12.67 -4.45
N ASP A 364 37.62 -11.96 -4.09
CA ASP A 364 37.61 -10.51 -3.78
C ASP A 364 36.97 -10.21 -2.41
N ALA A 365 37.19 -11.10 -1.43
CA ALA A 365 36.57 -11.02 -0.10
C ALA A 365 36.86 -9.67 0.62
N GLU A 366 38.09 -9.15 0.51
CA GLU A 366 38.49 -7.88 1.13
C GLU A 366 37.65 -6.69 0.64
N ARG A 367 37.36 -6.61 -0.66
CA ARG A 367 36.51 -5.54 -1.22
C ARG A 367 35.08 -5.65 -0.69
N TYR A 368 34.52 -6.85 -0.61
CA TYR A 368 33.19 -7.06 -0.04
C TYR A 368 33.13 -6.65 1.43
N ARG A 369 34.15 -7.01 2.23
CA ARG A 369 34.25 -6.61 3.64
C ARG A 369 34.31 -5.09 3.79
N ALA A 370 35.10 -4.41 2.97
CA ALA A 370 35.18 -2.94 2.97
C ALA A 370 33.82 -2.29 2.60
N MET A 371 33.14 -2.80 1.57
CA MET A 371 31.81 -2.33 1.18
C MET A 371 30.78 -2.51 2.31
N LEU A 372 30.79 -3.65 2.99
CA LEU A 372 29.88 -3.92 4.11
C LEU A 372 30.14 -3.01 5.30
N SER A 373 31.41 -2.77 5.65
CA SER A 373 31.77 -1.83 6.72
C SER A 373 31.28 -0.41 6.42
N GLN A 374 31.43 0.07 5.17
CA GLN A 374 30.90 1.38 4.77
C GLN A 374 29.37 1.40 4.81
N LEU A 375 28.72 0.30 4.43
CA LEU A 375 27.28 0.19 4.48
C LEU A 375 26.75 0.25 5.93
N ASP A 376 27.42 -0.40 6.88
CA ASP A 376 27.06 -0.35 8.31
C ASP A 376 27.18 1.09 8.85
N GLU A 377 28.22 1.84 8.46
CA GLU A 377 28.36 3.26 8.82
C GLU A 377 27.23 4.13 8.25
N LEU A 378 26.83 3.91 6.98
CA LEU A 378 25.70 4.63 6.39
C LEU A 378 24.37 4.29 7.06
N VAL A 379 24.15 3.03 7.41
CA VAL A 379 22.95 2.60 8.15
C VAL A 379 22.88 3.28 9.52
N ALA A 380 23.99 3.42 10.26
CA ALA A 380 23.99 4.15 11.52
C ALA A 380 23.64 5.65 11.34
N LYS A 381 24.13 6.28 10.26
CA LYS A 381 23.76 7.66 9.90
C LYS A 381 22.29 7.78 9.54
N ASP A 382 21.75 6.83 8.78
CA ASP A 382 20.34 6.75 8.40
C ASP A 382 19.43 6.70 9.63
N GLN A 383 19.73 5.81 10.57
CA GLN A 383 18.98 5.66 11.82
C GLN A 383 19.00 6.94 12.68
N THR A 384 20.13 7.64 12.70
CA THR A 384 20.26 8.93 13.41
C THR A 384 19.41 10.01 12.73
N LEU A 385 19.48 10.10 11.40
CA LEU A 385 18.71 11.08 10.63
C LEU A 385 17.20 10.79 10.72
N THR A 386 16.77 9.52 10.66
CA THR A 386 15.36 9.14 10.84
C THR A 386 14.81 9.56 12.21
N GLN A 387 15.61 9.46 13.27
CA GLN A 387 15.20 9.98 14.59
C GLN A 387 15.08 11.50 14.59
N GLN A 388 16.02 12.23 13.96
CA GLN A 388 15.94 13.69 13.86
C GLN A 388 14.71 14.15 13.04
N GLU A 389 14.41 13.47 11.94
CA GLU A 389 13.21 13.70 11.12
C GLU A 389 11.92 13.44 11.92
N PHE A 390 11.89 12.37 12.72
CA PHE A 390 10.76 12.12 13.62
C PHE A 390 10.61 13.23 14.66
N VAL A 391 11.71 13.66 15.29
CA VAL A 391 11.69 14.75 16.28
C VAL A 391 11.21 16.05 15.65
N LEU A 392 11.65 16.37 14.43
CA LEU A 392 11.12 17.52 13.68
C LEU A 392 9.62 17.37 13.42
N SER A 393 9.16 16.17 13.04
CA SER A 393 7.74 15.91 12.78
C SER A 393 6.86 16.14 14.01
N LEU A 394 7.36 15.86 15.22
CA LEU A 394 6.65 16.22 16.47
C LEU A 394 6.54 17.73 16.64
N ALA A 395 7.63 18.45 16.36
CA ALA A 395 7.65 19.90 16.49
C ALA A 395 6.75 20.61 15.47
N THR A 396 6.48 19.98 14.32
CA THR A 396 5.75 20.58 13.19
C THR A 396 4.49 19.81 12.80
N SER A 397 3.82 19.15 13.75
CA SER A 397 2.73 18.21 13.46
C SER A 397 1.38 18.86 13.10
N SER A 398 1.26 20.19 13.11
CA SER A 398 0.02 20.88 12.71
C SER A 398 -0.24 20.74 11.21
N ASP A 399 -1.48 20.38 10.85
CA ASP A 399 -1.93 20.26 9.47
C ASP A 399 -1.91 21.63 8.77
N MET A 400 -2.24 22.72 9.47
CA MET A 400 -2.16 24.08 8.92
C MET A 400 -0.73 24.55 8.73
N LEU A 401 0.17 24.29 9.69
CA LEU A 401 1.59 24.60 9.52
C LEU A 401 2.19 23.80 8.34
N SER A 402 1.81 22.53 8.20
CA SER A 402 2.22 21.68 7.08
C SER A 402 1.73 22.21 5.73
N ALA A 403 0.49 22.73 5.67
CA ALA A 403 -0.03 23.38 4.47
C ALA A 403 0.76 24.64 4.08
N ALA A 404 1.05 25.52 5.05
CA ALA A 404 1.87 26.71 4.82
C ALA A 404 3.30 26.36 4.41
N SER A 405 3.92 25.38 5.07
CA SER A 405 5.27 24.89 4.75
C SER A 405 5.34 24.28 3.35
N THR A 406 4.31 23.51 2.94
CA THR A 406 4.19 22.98 1.58
C THR A 406 4.13 24.10 0.55
N ALA A 407 3.28 25.11 0.78
CA ALA A 407 3.09 26.20 -0.16
C ALA A 407 4.36 27.07 -0.26
N TYR A 408 5.03 27.36 0.86
CA TYR A 408 6.29 28.08 0.85
C TYR A 408 7.38 27.28 0.13
N ARG A 409 7.45 25.97 0.35
CA ARG A 409 8.36 25.10 -0.39
C ARG A 409 8.10 25.16 -1.89
N LEU A 410 6.84 25.06 -2.32
CA LEU A 410 6.48 25.20 -3.73
C LEU A 410 6.92 26.56 -4.28
N ALA A 411 6.76 27.65 -3.52
CA ALA A 411 7.21 28.98 -3.93
C ALA A 411 8.74 29.03 -4.13
N LYS A 412 9.52 28.38 -3.26
CA LYS A 412 10.98 28.22 -3.41
C LYS A 412 11.36 27.37 -4.62
N GLU A 413 10.65 26.28 -4.89
CA GLU A 413 10.86 25.47 -6.09
C GLU A 413 10.48 26.23 -7.37
N LYS A 414 9.45 27.08 -7.32
CA LYS A 414 9.04 27.91 -8.46
C LYS A 414 10.11 28.92 -8.91
N GLU A 415 11.09 29.24 -8.06
CA GLU A 415 12.27 30.06 -8.41
C GLU A 415 13.26 29.31 -9.33
N LYS A 416 13.17 27.98 -9.40
CA LYS A 416 13.98 27.13 -10.29
C LYS A 416 13.22 26.82 -11.59
N PRO A 417 13.93 26.59 -12.71
CA PRO A 417 13.35 25.95 -13.89
C PRO A 417 12.65 24.63 -13.53
N ASP A 418 11.55 24.28 -14.20
CA ASP A 418 10.73 23.11 -13.82
C ASP A 418 11.50 21.77 -13.83
N ALA A 419 12.51 21.64 -14.69
CA ALA A 419 13.39 20.47 -14.75
C ALA A 419 14.35 20.37 -13.54
N GLU A 420 14.63 21.49 -12.87
CA GLU A 420 15.51 21.59 -11.70
C GLU A 420 14.72 21.56 -10.38
N ARG A 421 13.38 21.62 -10.44
CA ARG A 421 12.53 21.49 -9.25
C ARG A 421 12.59 20.09 -8.68
N ASP A 422 12.45 19.99 -7.38
CA ASP A 422 12.39 18.71 -6.68
C ASP A 422 11.14 17.91 -7.11
N SER A 423 11.28 16.58 -7.16
CA SER A 423 10.16 15.69 -7.45
C SER A 423 9.06 15.88 -6.41
N GLY A 424 7.80 15.98 -6.87
CA GLY A 424 6.67 16.35 -6.02
C GLY A 424 6.35 17.84 -5.99
N TYR A 425 7.19 18.68 -6.59
CA TYR A 425 6.99 20.14 -6.74
C TYR A 425 7.19 20.63 -8.18
N GLN A 426 7.26 19.71 -9.16
CA GLN A 426 7.26 20.07 -10.58
C GLN A 426 5.85 20.47 -11.04
N GLN A 427 5.73 21.07 -12.22
CA GLN A 427 4.45 21.50 -12.79
C GLN A 427 3.44 20.35 -12.85
N ARG A 428 3.92 19.13 -13.10
CA ARG A 428 3.12 17.89 -13.14
C ARG A 428 2.56 17.46 -11.77
N ASP A 429 3.05 18.03 -10.67
CA ASP A 429 2.70 17.67 -9.29
C ASP A 429 1.75 18.68 -8.62
N ILE A 430 1.71 19.93 -9.11
CA ILE A 430 0.86 21.02 -8.58
C ILE A 430 -0.62 20.62 -8.44
N PRO A 431 -1.26 19.95 -9.42
CA PRO A 431 -2.66 19.52 -9.25
C PRO A 431 -2.88 18.62 -8.02
N PHE A 432 -1.92 17.76 -7.68
CA PHE A 432 -2.01 16.89 -6.50
C PHE A 432 -1.83 17.68 -5.19
N ILE A 433 -0.92 18.66 -5.16
CA ILE A 433 -0.76 19.58 -4.03
C ILE A 433 -2.07 20.34 -3.80
N LYS A 434 -2.62 20.95 -4.86
CA LYS A 434 -3.88 21.70 -4.80
C LYS A 434 -5.02 20.83 -4.27
N ALA A 435 -5.17 19.62 -4.80
CA ALA A 435 -6.18 18.68 -4.37
C ALA A 435 -6.04 18.29 -2.88
N ARG A 436 -4.80 18.10 -2.40
CA ARG A 436 -4.52 17.81 -0.99
C ARG A 436 -4.95 18.98 -0.09
N LEU A 437 -4.55 20.21 -0.44
CA LEU A 437 -4.90 21.40 0.35
C LEU A 437 -6.40 21.69 0.33
N GLN A 438 -7.09 21.43 -0.78
CA GLN A 438 -8.54 21.59 -0.86
C GLN A 438 -9.26 20.62 0.08
N ARG A 439 -8.91 19.31 0.04
CA ARG A 439 -9.55 18.28 0.88
C ARG A 439 -9.48 18.54 2.39
N MET A 440 -8.50 19.32 2.85
CA MET A 440 -8.42 19.70 4.26
C MET A 440 -9.71 20.35 4.77
N GLU A 441 -10.51 21.00 3.92
CA GLU A 441 -11.79 21.61 4.34
C GLU A 441 -12.80 20.62 4.94
N GLN A 442 -12.68 19.33 4.56
CA GLN A 442 -13.55 18.25 5.01
C GLN A 442 -13.17 17.70 6.40
N SER A 443 -11.89 17.78 6.78
CA SER A 443 -11.36 17.15 7.99
C SER A 443 -10.74 18.13 9.00
N LEU A 444 -10.37 19.33 8.57
CA LEU A 444 -9.70 20.31 9.42
C LEU A 444 -10.71 20.97 10.37
N VAL A 445 -10.47 20.81 11.67
CA VAL A 445 -11.04 21.67 12.72
C VAL A 445 -9.86 22.36 13.40
N PRO A 446 -9.74 23.71 13.33
CA PRO A 446 -8.59 24.43 13.86
C PRO A 446 -8.30 24.11 15.33
N GLU A 447 -9.33 24.03 16.19
CA GLU A 447 -9.14 23.73 17.61
C GLU A 447 -8.62 22.31 17.87
N VAL A 448 -9.07 21.32 17.08
CA VAL A 448 -8.56 19.94 17.18
C VAL A 448 -7.10 19.89 16.70
N ASP A 449 -6.77 20.54 15.58
CA ASP A 449 -5.39 20.63 15.07
C ASP A 449 -4.45 21.28 16.10
N ARG A 450 -4.91 22.36 16.75
CA ARG A 450 -4.17 23.06 17.81
C ARG A 450 -3.87 22.14 18.99
N ARG A 451 -4.85 21.36 19.46
CA ARG A 451 -4.70 20.44 20.59
C ARG A 451 -3.81 19.24 20.26
N ARG A 452 -3.91 18.71 19.03
CA ARG A 452 -2.98 17.68 18.52
C ARG A 452 -1.55 18.18 18.52
N TRP A 453 -1.32 19.39 17.99
CA TRP A 453 0.02 19.99 17.96
C TRP A 453 0.54 20.34 19.35
N GLN A 454 -0.33 20.79 20.26
CA GLN A 454 0.02 20.98 21.67
C GLN A 454 0.49 19.66 22.32
N SER A 455 -0.22 18.56 22.10
CA SER A 455 0.15 17.23 22.58
C SER A 455 1.51 16.78 22.05
N ALA A 456 1.78 17.02 20.75
CA ALA A 456 3.08 16.71 20.14
C ALA A 456 4.22 17.57 20.68
N LEU A 457 4.02 18.88 20.82
CA LEU A 457 5.04 19.79 21.36
C LEU A 457 5.33 19.55 22.85
N ASN A 458 4.33 19.16 23.65
CA ASN A 458 4.57 18.71 25.02
C ASN A 458 5.52 17.52 25.07
N ARG A 459 5.35 16.54 24.19
CA ARG A 459 6.26 15.38 24.08
C ARG A 459 7.64 15.79 23.60
N TYR A 460 7.71 16.67 22.59
CA TYR A 460 8.98 17.23 22.11
C TYR A 460 9.77 17.89 23.26
N GLN A 461 9.12 18.70 24.12
CA GLN A 461 9.76 19.36 25.27
C GLN A 461 10.24 18.37 26.35
N GLN A 462 9.67 17.16 26.40
CA GLN A 462 10.03 16.10 27.35
C GLN A 462 11.17 15.21 26.84
N LEU A 463 11.55 15.31 25.56
CA LEU A 463 12.72 14.61 25.03
C LEU A 463 14.00 15.05 25.75
N ASN A 464 15.00 14.16 25.80
CA ASN A 464 16.32 14.55 26.30
C ASN A 464 16.84 15.76 25.51
N PRO A 465 17.51 16.75 26.15
CA PRO A 465 18.00 17.93 25.44
C PRO A 465 18.91 17.63 24.24
N GLN A 466 19.61 16.49 24.26
CA GLN A 466 20.46 16.02 23.16
C GLN A 466 19.67 15.47 21.96
N GLN A 467 18.42 15.06 22.16
CA GLN A 467 17.52 14.57 21.11
C GLN A 467 16.70 15.71 20.49
N GLN A 468 16.51 16.82 21.21
CA GLN A 468 15.83 18.00 20.70
C GLN A 468 16.64 18.72 19.62
N LEU A 469 15.95 19.37 18.68
CA LEU A 469 16.59 20.16 17.65
C LEU A 469 16.78 21.59 18.16
N MET A 470 18.03 21.97 18.49
CA MET A 470 18.34 23.29 19.05
C MET A 470 17.84 24.46 18.19
N ALA A 471 17.87 24.33 16.87
CA ALA A 471 17.35 25.34 15.95
C ALA A 471 15.83 25.53 16.09
N VAL A 472 15.07 24.42 16.23
CA VAL A 472 13.63 24.45 16.50
C VAL A 472 13.37 25.12 17.86
N ASN A 473 14.14 24.76 18.89
CA ASN A 473 14.04 25.38 20.21
C ASN A 473 14.22 26.89 20.16
N LYS A 474 15.20 27.37 19.38
CA LYS A 474 15.47 28.79 19.21
C LYS A 474 14.35 29.52 18.48
N ILE A 475 13.81 28.95 17.40
CA ILE A 475 12.75 29.59 16.59
C ILE A 475 11.43 29.63 17.36
N MET A 476 11.06 28.50 17.96
CA MET A 476 9.78 28.36 18.65
C MET A 476 9.85 28.80 20.11
N LEU A 477 11.04 29.15 20.63
CA LEU A 477 11.33 29.50 22.03
C LEU A 477 10.92 28.39 23.01
N LEU A 478 11.30 27.15 22.73
CA LEU A 478 11.02 25.97 23.56
C LEU A 478 12.14 25.73 24.59
N PRO A 479 11.82 25.22 25.80
CA PRO A 479 10.47 24.90 26.27
C PRO A 479 9.68 26.16 26.65
N ARG A 480 8.38 26.18 26.33
CA ARG A 480 7.44 27.22 26.77
C ARG A 480 6.70 26.76 28.02
N LYS A 481 6.61 27.65 29.02
CA LYS A 481 5.77 27.43 30.21
C LYS A 481 4.28 27.45 29.87
N ASP A 482 3.85 28.38 29.01
CA ASP A 482 2.46 28.52 28.57
C ASP A 482 2.35 28.25 27.07
N LEU A 483 2.49 26.97 26.71
CA LEU A 483 2.37 26.51 25.32
C LEU A 483 0.96 26.73 24.76
N ASN A 484 -0.07 26.58 25.60
CA ASN A 484 -1.46 26.75 25.22
C ASN A 484 -1.72 28.18 24.72
N LYS A 485 -1.29 29.20 25.47
CA LYS A 485 -1.47 30.60 25.09
C LYS A 485 -0.77 30.91 23.77
N TRP A 486 0.49 30.49 23.60
CA TRP A 486 1.23 30.74 22.38
C TRP A 486 0.58 30.08 21.14
N LEU A 487 0.13 28.83 21.25
CA LEU A 487 -0.61 28.17 20.17
C LEU A 487 -1.95 28.86 19.88
N THR A 488 -2.68 29.29 20.90
CA THR A 488 -3.93 30.05 20.70
C THR A 488 -3.68 31.35 19.93
N GLU A 489 -2.62 32.10 20.27
CA GLU A 489 -2.24 33.32 19.55
C GLU A 489 -1.87 33.02 18.08
N LEU A 490 -1.14 31.94 17.80
CA LEU A 490 -0.83 31.55 16.40
C LEU A 490 -2.11 31.28 15.60
N TYR A 491 -3.07 30.55 16.16
CA TYR A 491 -4.30 30.16 15.48
C TYR A 491 -5.30 31.31 15.33
N GLN A 492 -5.28 32.30 16.24
CA GLN A 492 -6.10 33.51 16.12
C GLN A 492 -5.61 34.46 15.01
N HIS A 493 -4.32 34.42 14.69
CA HIS A 493 -3.68 35.32 13.73
C HIS A 493 -3.26 34.63 12.42
N THR A 494 -3.92 33.53 12.08
CA THR A 494 -3.72 32.83 10.81
C THR A 494 -5.03 32.71 10.02
N GLN A 495 -4.91 32.83 8.70
CA GLN A 495 -5.96 32.62 7.71
C GLN A 495 -5.81 31.27 7.01
N VAL A 496 -4.79 30.45 7.32
CA VAL A 496 -4.54 29.14 6.67
C VAL A 496 -5.71 28.15 6.85
N GLN A 497 -6.54 28.35 7.86
CA GLN A 497 -7.79 27.60 8.04
C GLN A 497 -8.77 27.77 6.87
N ASP A 498 -8.80 28.97 6.25
CA ASP A 498 -9.66 29.25 5.10
C ASP A 498 -9.12 28.58 3.84
N THR A 499 -10.00 27.88 3.11
CA THR A 499 -9.61 27.14 1.90
C THR A 499 -9.17 28.09 0.79
N THR A 500 -9.83 29.24 0.62
CA THR A 500 -9.48 30.18 -0.45
C THR A 500 -8.09 30.78 -0.21
N PHE A 501 -7.82 31.24 1.02
CA PHE A 501 -6.50 31.73 1.41
C PHE A 501 -5.43 30.65 1.23
N ARG A 502 -5.65 29.45 1.77
CA ARG A 502 -4.69 28.33 1.67
C ARG A 502 -4.38 27.94 0.22
N LEU A 503 -5.37 27.96 -0.66
CA LEU A 503 -5.15 27.69 -2.09
C LEU A 503 -4.47 28.85 -2.81
N SER A 504 -4.72 30.09 -2.41
CA SER A 504 -4.05 31.27 -2.99
C SER A 504 -2.53 31.25 -2.77
N LEU A 505 -2.07 30.70 -1.62
CA LEU A 505 -0.65 30.54 -1.31
C LEU A 505 0.11 29.73 -2.36
N LEU A 506 -0.55 28.87 -3.14
CA LEU A 506 0.11 28.10 -4.20
C LEU A 506 0.61 28.97 -5.35
N GLU A 507 0.06 30.17 -5.52
CA GLU A 507 0.44 31.11 -6.60
C GLU A 507 1.37 32.23 -6.13
N GLU A 508 1.56 32.36 -4.81
CA GLU A 508 2.39 33.41 -4.23
C GLU A 508 3.90 33.16 -4.46
N PRO A 509 4.71 34.19 -4.78
CA PRO A 509 6.16 34.08 -4.82
C PRO A 509 6.74 34.01 -3.40
N ALA A 510 7.94 33.44 -3.23
CA ALA A 510 8.55 33.27 -1.91
C ALA A 510 8.69 34.59 -1.12
N ALA A 511 8.95 35.70 -1.79
CA ALA A 511 9.02 37.02 -1.16
C ALA A 511 7.71 37.44 -0.47
N ALA A 512 6.54 37.04 -1.00
CA ALA A 512 5.25 37.30 -0.38
C ALA A 512 5.07 36.53 0.93
N PHE A 513 5.61 35.31 1.04
CA PHE A 513 5.64 34.55 2.29
C PHE A 513 6.49 35.25 3.35
N THR A 514 7.69 35.72 2.97
CA THR A 514 8.60 36.44 3.89
C THR A 514 7.99 37.76 4.38
N ALA A 515 7.20 38.43 3.54
CA ALA A 515 6.49 39.66 3.88
C ALA A 515 5.14 39.43 4.58
N SER A 516 4.69 38.19 4.70
CA SER A 516 3.37 37.87 5.26
C SER A 516 3.28 38.22 6.74
N ASN A 517 2.12 38.73 7.16
CA ASN A 517 1.78 38.94 8.57
C ASN A 517 1.04 37.74 9.18
N ASP A 518 0.71 36.72 8.39
CA ASP A 518 0.07 35.51 8.90
C ASP A 518 1.05 34.71 9.77
N HIS A 519 0.64 34.40 10.99
CA HIS A 519 1.54 33.81 11.98
C HIS A 519 2.03 32.40 11.62
N LEU A 520 1.20 31.55 10.99
CA LEU A 520 1.64 30.22 10.54
C LEU A 520 2.47 30.29 9.27
N VAL A 521 2.19 31.23 8.37
CA VAL A 521 3.04 31.48 7.19
C VAL A 521 4.43 31.95 7.61
N ARG A 522 4.53 32.90 8.55
CA ARG A 522 5.82 33.35 9.08
C ARG A 522 6.58 32.22 9.77
N LEU A 523 5.89 31.38 10.54
CA LEU A 523 6.51 30.23 11.18
C LEU A 523 7.03 29.21 10.16
N ALA A 524 6.28 28.95 9.09
CA ALA A 524 6.73 28.11 7.98
C ALA A 524 8.01 28.66 7.32
N VAL A 525 8.08 29.98 7.10
CA VAL A 525 9.30 30.63 6.58
C VAL A 525 10.48 30.44 7.54
N MET A 526 10.29 30.65 8.84
CA MET A 526 11.37 30.51 9.82
C MET A 526 11.88 29.07 9.91
N LEU A 527 10.99 28.08 9.84
CA LEU A 527 11.35 26.66 9.94
C LEU A 527 11.94 26.07 8.66
N TYR A 528 11.82 26.79 7.53
CA TYR A 528 12.24 26.29 6.21
C TYR A 528 13.69 25.81 6.20
N ASP A 529 14.65 26.60 6.67
CA ASP A 529 16.07 26.23 6.60
C ASP A 529 16.38 24.94 7.40
N ILE A 530 15.64 24.68 8.48
CA ILE A 530 15.79 23.45 9.28
C ILE A 530 15.27 22.24 8.49
N GLN A 531 14.06 22.37 7.93
CA GLN A 531 13.46 21.34 7.09
C GLN A 531 14.33 21.06 5.87
N ASP A 532 14.87 22.12 5.27
CA ASP A 532 15.69 22.04 4.08
C ASP A 532 17.06 21.40 4.36
N THR A 533 17.69 21.74 5.49
CA THR A 533 18.94 21.13 5.92
C THR A 533 18.79 19.62 6.13
N LEU A 534 17.73 19.16 6.82
CA LEU A 534 17.51 17.73 7.01
C LEU A 534 17.22 17.02 5.68
N ARG A 535 16.49 17.68 4.76
CA ARG A 535 16.28 17.16 3.40
C ARG A 535 17.60 17.03 2.65
N GLU A 536 18.47 18.03 2.67
CA GLU A 536 19.77 17.95 2.00
C GLU A 536 20.68 16.86 2.60
N GLN A 537 20.63 16.65 3.91
CA GLN A 537 21.32 15.54 4.57
C GLN A 537 20.77 14.19 4.11
N ARG A 538 19.44 14.08 3.95
CA ARG A 538 18.77 12.90 3.40
C ARG A 538 19.21 12.63 1.97
N GLU A 539 19.19 13.64 1.10
CA GLU A 539 19.65 13.53 -0.30
C GLU A 539 21.13 13.16 -0.40
N HIS A 540 21.97 13.68 0.49
CA HIS A 540 23.37 13.28 0.56
C HIS A 540 23.50 11.80 0.92
N LEU A 541 22.79 11.37 1.96
CA LEU A 541 22.84 9.98 2.42
C LEU A 541 22.26 9.01 1.37
N ASP A 542 21.16 9.38 0.73
CA ASP A 542 20.54 8.61 -0.35
C ASP A 542 21.50 8.45 -1.52
N GLY A 543 22.23 9.50 -1.89
CA GLY A 543 23.28 9.42 -2.90
C GLY A 543 24.44 8.49 -2.50
N ASP A 544 24.82 8.42 -1.23
CA ASP A 544 25.81 7.45 -0.77
C ASP A 544 25.27 6.00 -0.79
N PHE A 545 23.98 5.81 -0.47
CA PHE A 545 23.31 4.51 -0.63
C PHE A 545 23.17 4.09 -2.09
N ASP A 546 22.85 5.01 -3.01
CA ASP A 546 22.77 4.77 -4.46
C ASP A 546 24.12 4.32 -5.06
N TYR A 547 25.22 4.48 -4.31
CA TYR A 547 26.52 3.92 -4.66
C TYR A 547 26.75 2.52 -4.04
N LEU A 548 26.47 2.33 -2.75
CA LEU A 548 26.81 1.09 -2.04
C LEU A 548 25.77 -0.01 -2.17
N ILE A 549 24.48 0.32 -2.08
CA ILE A 549 23.41 -0.68 -2.07
C ILE A 549 23.34 -1.50 -3.36
N PRO A 550 23.51 -0.94 -4.57
CA PRO A 550 23.55 -1.75 -5.79
C PRO A 550 24.64 -2.82 -5.76
N GLN A 551 25.82 -2.50 -5.22
CA GLN A 551 26.93 -3.44 -5.06
C GLN A 551 26.59 -4.54 -4.05
N TYR A 552 26.00 -4.17 -2.91
CA TYR A 552 25.49 -5.12 -1.93
C TYR A 552 24.45 -6.06 -2.54
N MET A 553 23.48 -5.51 -3.27
CA MET A 553 22.43 -6.30 -3.91
C MET A 553 22.95 -7.21 -5.00
N GLN A 554 23.96 -6.79 -5.77
CA GLN A 554 24.64 -7.66 -6.73
C GLN A 554 25.28 -8.86 -6.02
N ALA A 555 25.95 -8.65 -4.87
CA ALA A 555 26.53 -9.72 -4.07
C ALA A 555 25.46 -10.66 -3.49
N VAL A 556 24.36 -10.11 -2.95
CA VAL A 556 23.22 -10.90 -2.45
C VAL A 556 22.60 -11.74 -3.56
N ILE A 557 22.41 -11.18 -4.75
CA ILE A 557 21.87 -11.90 -5.91
C ILE A 557 22.82 -13.03 -6.31
N ALA A 558 24.12 -12.78 -6.39
CA ALA A 558 25.13 -13.81 -6.70
C ALA A 558 25.12 -14.94 -5.67
N TRP A 559 25.06 -14.60 -4.38
CA TRP A 559 24.92 -15.58 -3.30
C TRP A 559 23.66 -16.43 -3.44
N LYS A 560 22.49 -15.82 -3.64
CA LYS A 560 21.23 -16.56 -3.82
C LYS A 560 21.24 -17.45 -5.06
N LYS A 561 21.78 -16.96 -6.18
CA LYS A 561 21.96 -17.75 -7.41
C LYS A 561 22.89 -18.96 -7.19
N SER A 562 23.95 -18.81 -6.39
CA SER A 562 24.82 -19.95 -6.03
C SER A 562 24.11 -21.05 -5.23
N GLN A 563 22.98 -20.73 -4.59
CA GLN A 563 22.10 -21.67 -3.89
C GLN A 563 20.96 -22.20 -4.78
N GLY A 564 20.90 -21.83 -6.06
CA GLY A 564 19.80 -22.16 -6.96
C GLY A 564 18.48 -21.46 -6.61
N LYS A 565 18.52 -20.35 -5.85
CA LYS A 565 17.33 -19.60 -5.43
C LYS A 565 17.10 -18.41 -6.37
N PRO A 566 15.88 -18.25 -6.94
CA PRO A 566 15.53 -17.04 -7.67
C PRO A 566 15.45 -15.84 -6.72
N VAL A 567 15.61 -14.64 -7.26
CA VAL A 567 15.60 -13.38 -6.49
C VAL A 567 14.60 -12.42 -7.10
N TYR A 568 13.59 -12.06 -6.33
CA TYR A 568 12.61 -11.04 -6.72
C TYR A 568 12.94 -9.71 -6.03
N PRO A 569 12.66 -8.55 -6.64
CA PRO A 569 12.90 -7.26 -6.01
C PRO A 569 11.86 -6.97 -4.93
N ASP A 570 12.24 -6.19 -3.90
CA ASP A 570 11.28 -5.63 -2.94
C ASP A 570 10.18 -4.84 -3.67
N ALA A 571 8.96 -4.83 -3.12
CA ALA A 571 7.85 -4.07 -3.68
C ALA A 571 8.12 -2.56 -3.70
N ASN A 572 7.63 -1.90 -4.75
CA ASN A 572 7.85 -0.49 -5.03
C ASN A 572 6.67 0.13 -5.82
N SER A 573 5.44 -0.30 -5.54
CA SER A 573 4.20 0.16 -6.19
C SER A 573 4.12 -0.11 -7.70
N THR A 574 4.78 -1.16 -8.18
CA THR A 574 4.77 -1.59 -9.60
C THR A 574 3.99 -2.89 -9.77
N LEU A 575 3.60 -3.21 -11.01
CA LEU A 575 2.87 -4.45 -11.29
C LEU A 575 3.73 -5.67 -10.94
N ARG A 576 3.24 -6.50 -10.02
CA ARG A 576 3.83 -7.78 -9.63
C ARG A 576 2.82 -8.92 -9.73
N VAL A 577 3.34 -10.13 -9.80
CA VAL A 577 2.61 -11.39 -9.75
C VAL A 577 3.16 -12.23 -8.62
N THR A 578 2.26 -12.75 -7.78
CA THR A 578 2.57 -13.82 -6.82
C THR A 578 1.73 -15.04 -7.17
N TYR A 579 2.20 -16.22 -6.78
CA TYR A 579 1.47 -17.46 -6.93
C TYR A 579 1.30 -18.15 -5.57
N GLY A 580 0.45 -19.18 -5.52
CA GLY A 580 0.27 -19.98 -4.33
C GLY A 580 -0.90 -20.94 -4.48
N THR A 581 -1.43 -21.39 -3.35
CA THR A 581 -2.62 -22.25 -3.28
C THR A 581 -3.60 -21.76 -2.24
N VAL A 582 -4.88 -22.12 -2.39
CA VAL A 582 -5.90 -21.92 -1.35
C VAL A 582 -5.53 -22.76 -0.13
N ALA A 583 -5.15 -22.16 0.99
CA ALA A 583 -4.45 -22.87 2.06
C ALA A 583 -4.88 -22.42 3.47
N PRO A 584 -5.08 -23.36 4.42
CA PRO A 584 -5.29 -23.05 5.84
C PRO A 584 -3.97 -22.61 6.49
N TYR A 585 -4.02 -22.16 7.75
CA TYR A 585 -2.83 -21.99 8.58
C TYR A 585 -3.13 -22.26 10.05
N SER A 586 -2.09 -22.47 10.84
CA SER A 586 -2.19 -22.72 12.28
C SER A 586 -1.47 -21.61 13.05
N PRO A 587 -2.19 -20.69 13.71
CA PRO A 587 -1.58 -19.60 14.47
C PRO A 587 -0.97 -20.06 15.81
N ALA A 588 -1.40 -21.22 16.31
CA ALA A 588 -0.98 -21.81 17.57
C ALA A 588 -1.20 -23.33 17.53
N ASP A 589 -0.55 -24.06 18.44
CA ASP A 589 -0.74 -25.50 18.60
C ASP A 589 -2.21 -25.86 18.86
N GLY A 590 -2.69 -26.93 18.24
CA GLY A 590 -4.09 -27.38 18.34
C GLY A 590 -5.13 -26.49 17.62
N LEU A 591 -4.75 -25.32 17.08
CA LEU A 591 -5.66 -24.40 16.40
C LEU A 591 -5.35 -24.33 14.90
N THR A 592 -6.33 -24.67 14.07
CA THR A 592 -6.23 -24.51 12.60
C THR A 592 -7.33 -23.58 12.12
N LYS A 593 -6.94 -22.51 11.42
CA LYS A 593 -7.87 -21.67 10.67
C LYS A 593 -8.01 -22.24 9.26
N GLY A 594 -9.20 -22.77 8.96
CA GLY A 594 -9.53 -23.34 7.66
C GLY A 594 -9.46 -22.30 6.52
N PRO A 595 -9.43 -22.73 5.24
CA PRO A 595 -9.19 -21.82 4.14
C PRO A 595 -10.42 -21.04 3.69
N PHE A 596 -11.62 -21.32 4.20
CA PHE A 596 -12.86 -20.64 3.81
C PHE A 596 -13.67 -20.22 5.03
N THR A 597 -14.38 -19.11 4.88
CA THR A 597 -15.53 -18.73 5.70
C THR A 597 -16.83 -18.81 4.89
N THR A 598 -17.98 -18.81 5.56
CA THR A 598 -19.29 -18.99 4.92
C THR A 598 -20.29 -17.95 5.40
N VAL A 599 -21.41 -17.83 4.69
CA VAL A 599 -22.44 -16.85 5.03
C VAL A 599 -23.10 -17.12 6.39
N GLU A 600 -23.11 -18.35 6.89
CA GLU A 600 -23.55 -18.65 8.25
C GLU A 600 -22.70 -17.94 9.31
N GLY A 601 -21.40 -17.77 9.07
CA GLY A 601 -20.51 -17.04 9.98
C GLY A 601 -20.83 -15.54 10.08
N ILE A 602 -21.50 -14.96 9.07
CA ILE A 602 -22.07 -13.60 9.16
C ILE A 602 -23.23 -13.60 10.17
N ALA A 603 -24.12 -14.59 10.10
CA ALA A 603 -25.24 -14.70 11.03
C ALA A 603 -24.77 -14.96 12.47
N GLU A 604 -23.71 -15.76 12.65
CA GLU A 604 -23.08 -16.01 13.95
C GLU A 604 -22.45 -14.74 14.56
N LYS A 605 -21.82 -13.89 13.73
CA LYS A 605 -21.20 -12.64 14.20
C LYS A 605 -22.21 -11.49 14.38
N HIS A 606 -23.40 -11.57 13.80
CA HIS A 606 -24.36 -10.47 13.80
C HIS A 606 -24.82 -10.11 15.22
N THR A 607 -24.69 -8.83 15.57
CA THR A 607 -25.12 -8.27 16.87
C THR A 607 -26.24 -7.24 16.76
N GLY A 608 -26.65 -6.89 15.53
CA GLY A 608 -27.57 -5.79 15.26
C GLY A 608 -26.97 -4.39 15.49
N LYS A 609 -25.67 -4.30 15.77
CA LYS A 609 -24.93 -3.05 15.97
C LYS A 609 -23.64 -3.04 15.17
N GLY A 610 -23.35 -1.90 14.54
CA GLY A 610 -22.10 -1.70 13.82
C GLY A 610 -20.87 -1.97 14.70
N PRO A 611 -19.83 -2.63 14.17
CA PRO A 611 -19.66 -3.01 12.76
C PRO A 611 -20.19 -4.42 12.41
N PHE A 612 -20.98 -5.06 13.28
CA PHE A 612 -21.55 -6.39 13.07
C PHE A 612 -23.08 -6.35 12.85
N ASP A 613 -23.53 -5.48 11.97
CA ASP A 613 -24.92 -5.13 11.66
C ASP A 613 -25.32 -5.54 10.23
N ALA A 614 -25.03 -6.80 9.87
CA ALA A 614 -25.41 -7.39 8.59
C ALA A 614 -26.87 -7.05 8.19
N PRO A 615 -27.15 -6.65 6.93
CA PRO A 615 -28.49 -6.23 6.53
C PRO A 615 -29.55 -7.33 6.71
N ASP A 616 -30.77 -6.95 7.08
CA ASP A 616 -31.87 -7.91 7.28
C ASP A 616 -32.14 -8.77 6.04
N ALA A 617 -32.00 -8.20 4.84
CA ALA A 617 -32.16 -8.94 3.59
C ALA A 617 -31.12 -10.08 3.48
N GLN A 618 -29.88 -9.81 3.88
CA GLN A 618 -28.82 -10.80 3.90
C GLN A 618 -29.12 -11.92 4.90
N LEU A 619 -29.52 -11.57 6.13
CA LEU A 619 -29.88 -12.55 7.17
C LEU A 619 -31.05 -13.43 6.72
N ARG A 620 -32.09 -12.84 6.09
CA ARG A 620 -33.21 -13.61 5.53
C ARG A 620 -32.77 -14.56 4.43
N ALA A 621 -31.94 -14.11 3.50
CA ALA A 621 -31.43 -14.95 2.40
C ALA A 621 -30.59 -16.13 2.92
N ILE A 622 -29.77 -15.90 3.96
CA ILE A 622 -29.00 -16.93 4.65
C ILE A 622 -29.92 -17.94 5.33
N ALA A 623 -30.88 -17.48 6.13
CA ALA A 623 -31.82 -18.33 6.85
C ALA A 623 -32.68 -19.19 5.89
N ALA A 624 -33.09 -18.60 4.76
CA ALA A 624 -33.83 -19.28 3.71
C ALA A 624 -32.95 -20.18 2.80
N LYS A 625 -31.63 -20.20 3.01
CA LYS A 625 -30.64 -20.92 2.19
C LYS A 625 -30.76 -20.60 0.69
N GLN A 626 -31.01 -19.34 0.38
CA GLN A 626 -31.13 -18.81 -0.99
C GLN A 626 -29.74 -18.69 -1.65
N PHE A 627 -29.04 -19.81 -1.81
CA PHE A 627 -27.65 -19.82 -2.27
C PHE A 627 -27.51 -19.88 -3.80
N GLY A 628 -28.57 -20.31 -4.49
CA GLY A 628 -28.60 -20.41 -5.94
C GLY A 628 -27.43 -21.22 -6.52
N VAL A 629 -26.92 -20.76 -7.66
CA VAL A 629 -25.79 -21.36 -8.39
C VAL A 629 -24.43 -21.09 -7.72
N TYR A 630 -24.38 -20.24 -6.70
CA TYR A 630 -23.17 -19.84 -5.97
C TYR A 630 -22.84 -20.78 -4.81
N ARG A 631 -23.73 -21.74 -4.53
CA ARG A 631 -23.56 -22.76 -3.50
C ARG A 631 -22.38 -23.67 -3.79
N ASP A 632 -21.42 -23.71 -2.88
CA ASP A 632 -20.32 -24.66 -2.94
C ASP A 632 -20.82 -26.10 -2.68
N PRO A 633 -20.42 -27.07 -3.52
CA PRO A 633 -20.88 -28.45 -3.39
C PRO A 633 -20.32 -29.18 -2.17
N ILE A 634 -19.21 -28.73 -1.58
CA ILE A 634 -18.57 -29.34 -0.41
C ILE A 634 -19.03 -28.62 0.87
N LEU A 635 -18.92 -27.29 0.91
CA LEU A 635 -19.34 -26.47 2.07
C LEU A 635 -20.87 -26.44 2.22
N LYS A 636 -21.61 -26.80 1.16
CA LYS A 636 -23.09 -26.83 1.12
C LYS A 636 -23.74 -25.46 1.36
N THR A 637 -22.99 -24.38 1.18
CA THR A 637 -23.37 -22.97 1.40
C THR A 637 -22.58 -22.04 0.46
N VAL A 638 -22.78 -20.72 0.54
CA VAL A 638 -21.98 -19.72 -0.18
C VAL A 638 -20.72 -19.40 0.64
N PRO A 639 -19.51 -19.59 0.08
CA PRO A 639 -18.28 -19.15 0.73
C PRO A 639 -18.16 -17.63 0.64
N VAL A 640 -17.65 -16.99 1.68
CA VAL A 640 -17.54 -15.53 1.80
C VAL A 640 -16.11 -15.07 1.51
N ASN A 641 -15.17 -15.49 2.34
CA ASN A 641 -13.76 -15.19 2.16
C ASN A 641 -12.93 -16.46 2.16
N PHE A 642 -11.74 -16.39 1.56
CA PHE A 642 -10.81 -17.49 1.56
C PHE A 642 -9.36 -17.06 1.76
N LEU A 643 -8.54 -18.00 2.23
CA LEU A 643 -7.11 -17.84 2.46
C LEU A 643 -6.28 -18.45 1.34
N SER A 644 -5.15 -17.83 1.04
CA SER A 644 -4.13 -18.43 0.17
C SER A 644 -2.71 -18.21 0.70
N SER A 645 -1.76 -19.02 0.26
CA SER A 645 -0.32 -18.82 0.50
C SER A 645 0.31 -17.68 -0.32
N ALA A 646 -0.47 -16.94 -1.11
CA ALA A 646 0.00 -15.82 -1.91
C ALA A 646 0.72 -14.76 -1.06
N ASP A 647 1.75 -14.17 -1.66
CA ASP A 647 2.59 -13.18 -1.04
C ASP A 647 2.15 -11.75 -1.35
N THR A 648 1.35 -11.19 -0.45
CA THR A 648 0.77 -9.84 -0.61
C THR A 648 1.27 -8.87 0.44
N THR A 649 1.18 -7.58 0.15
CA THR A 649 1.35 -6.47 1.10
C THR A 649 0.39 -5.32 0.73
N GLY A 650 0.36 -4.25 1.52
CA GLY A 650 -0.45 -3.06 1.22
C GLY A 650 -0.20 -2.57 -0.21
N GLY A 651 -1.26 -2.15 -0.91
CA GLY A 651 -1.24 -1.90 -2.37
C GLY A 651 -1.85 -3.04 -3.20
N ASN A 652 -1.83 -4.28 -2.70
CA ASN A 652 -2.57 -5.40 -3.31
C ASN A 652 -4.06 -5.41 -3.00
N SER A 653 -4.58 -4.45 -2.26
CA SER A 653 -6.02 -4.29 -2.11
C SER A 653 -6.67 -4.12 -3.49
N GLY A 654 -7.65 -4.95 -3.81
CA GLY A 654 -8.35 -5.01 -5.09
C GLY A 654 -7.61 -5.80 -6.17
N SER A 655 -6.46 -6.41 -5.85
CA SER A 655 -5.73 -7.27 -6.79
C SER A 655 -6.60 -8.45 -7.23
N ALA A 656 -6.54 -8.76 -8.52
CA ALA A 656 -7.23 -9.90 -9.08
C ALA A 656 -6.57 -11.20 -8.61
N VAL A 657 -7.35 -12.07 -7.98
CA VAL A 657 -6.98 -13.47 -7.75
C VAL A 657 -7.55 -14.29 -8.89
N ILE A 658 -6.68 -14.92 -9.67
CA ILE A 658 -7.04 -15.70 -10.85
C ILE A 658 -6.68 -17.17 -10.68
N ASN A 659 -7.53 -18.05 -11.19
CA ASN A 659 -7.28 -19.49 -11.14
C ASN A 659 -6.23 -19.94 -12.18
N LYS A 660 -5.94 -21.24 -12.21
CA LYS A 660 -5.03 -21.87 -13.18
C LYS A 660 -5.30 -21.60 -14.66
N ARG A 661 -6.49 -21.10 -15.03
CA ARG A 661 -6.90 -20.77 -16.41
C ARG A 661 -6.92 -19.27 -16.71
N GLY A 662 -6.66 -18.43 -15.71
CA GLY A 662 -6.66 -16.97 -15.86
C GLY A 662 -8.03 -16.33 -15.71
N GLU A 663 -8.95 -17.00 -15.00
CA GLU A 663 -10.28 -16.47 -14.70
C GLU A 663 -10.30 -15.92 -13.27
N LEU A 664 -10.97 -14.77 -13.07
CA LEU A 664 -11.12 -14.11 -11.78
C LEU A 664 -11.96 -14.97 -10.82
N ILE A 665 -11.40 -15.28 -9.66
CA ILE A 665 -11.98 -16.13 -8.62
C ILE A 665 -12.04 -15.45 -7.25
N GLY A 666 -11.31 -14.36 -7.06
CA GLY A 666 -11.36 -13.56 -5.83
C GLY A 666 -10.73 -12.19 -6.00
N LEU A 667 -10.91 -11.35 -4.98
CA LEU A 667 -10.19 -10.08 -4.85
C LEU A 667 -9.43 -10.10 -3.53
N ASN A 668 -8.14 -9.83 -3.56
CA ASN A 668 -7.34 -9.66 -2.34
C ASN A 668 -7.74 -8.37 -1.66
N PHE A 669 -7.94 -8.40 -0.34
CA PHE A 669 -8.26 -7.18 0.42
C PHE A 669 -7.50 -7.05 1.73
N ASP A 670 -6.98 -8.14 2.29
CA ASP A 670 -6.34 -8.12 3.60
C ASP A 670 -5.34 -9.27 3.75
N SER A 671 -4.72 -9.38 4.92
CA SER A 671 -3.87 -10.51 5.31
C SER A 671 -3.99 -10.80 6.80
N THR A 672 -3.59 -12.00 7.20
CA THR A 672 -3.72 -12.44 8.59
C THR A 672 -2.74 -11.70 9.51
N TYR A 673 -3.17 -11.44 10.75
CA TYR A 673 -2.44 -10.68 11.75
C TYR A 673 -1.10 -11.33 12.06
N GLU A 674 -1.09 -12.66 12.13
CA GLU A 674 0.12 -13.44 12.36
C GLU A 674 1.15 -13.30 11.23
N SER A 675 0.71 -12.91 10.02
CA SER A 675 1.57 -12.78 8.83
C SER A 675 2.14 -11.38 8.60
N ILE A 676 1.84 -10.41 9.45
CA ILE A 676 2.10 -8.99 9.16
C ILE A 676 3.59 -8.65 9.04
N THR A 677 4.48 -9.50 9.57
CA THR A 677 5.94 -9.41 9.43
C THR A 677 6.48 -9.82 8.05
N LYS A 678 5.63 -10.31 7.13
CA LYS A 678 6.00 -10.71 5.76
C LYS A 678 6.66 -9.62 4.92
N ASP A 679 6.45 -8.36 5.27
CA ASP A 679 7.15 -7.23 4.66
C ASP A 679 8.66 -7.28 4.94
N TRP A 680 9.08 -7.91 6.04
CA TRP A 680 10.48 -8.08 6.47
C TRP A 680 10.99 -9.53 6.25
N TYR A 681 10.14 -10.51 6.53
CA TYR A 681 10.43 -11.93 6.41
C TYR A 681 9.15 -12.71 6.13
N PHE A 682 9.07 -13.36 4.96
CA PHE A 682 7.95 -14.20 4.59
C PHE A 682 8.03 -15.55 5.34
N ASP A 683 7.00 -15.86 6.11
CA ASP A 683 6.91 -17.11 6.85
C ASP A 683 5.90 -18.06 6.21
N PRO A 684 6.31 -19.09 5.46
CA PRO A 684 5.39 -19.93 4.68
C PRO A 684 4.36 -20.66 5.55
N GLU A 685 4.66 -20.92 6.83
CA GLU A 685 3.78 -21.66 7.73
C GLU A 685 2.52 -20.86 8.09
N ILE A 686 2.67 -19.55 8.34
CA ILE A 686 1.60 -18.68 8.85
C ILE A 686 1.14 -17.60 7.85
N THR A 687 1.93 -17.31 6.81
CA THR A 687 1.63 -16.20 5.91
C THR A 687 0.44 -16.51 5.02
N ARG A 688 -0.68 -15.81 5.22
CA ARG A 688 -1.87 -15.94 4.39
C ARG A 688 -2.41 -14.59 3.95
N ALA A 689 -2.75 -14.51 2.68
CA ALA A 689 -3.56 -13.44 2.11
C ALA A 689 -5.06 -13.78 2.25
N ILE A 690 -5.89 -12.77 2.49
CA ILE A 690 -7.34 -12.89 2.65
C ILE A 690 -8.03 -12.28 1.43
N HIS A 691 -8.94 -13.05 0.85
CA HIS A 691 -9.64 -12.70 -0.39
C HIS A 691 -11.14 -12.80 -0.21
N VAL A 692 -11.90 -11.94 -0.88
CA VAL A 692 -13.34 -12.16 -1.08
C VAL A 692 -13.55 -13.15 -2.21
N ASP A 693 -14.40 -14.16 -2.01
CA ASP A 693 -14.74 -15.15 -3.03
C ASP A 693 -15.70 -14.51 -4.04
N ILE A 694 -15.42 -14.69 -5.34
CA ILE A 694 -16.26 -14.13 -6.41
C ILE A 694 -17.70 -14.64 -6.34
N ARG A 695 -17.93 -15.86 -5.83
CA ARG A 695 -19.28 -16.38 -5.62
C ARG A 695 -20.06 -15.54 -4.61
N TYR A 696 -19.42 -15.04 -3.56
CA TYR A 696 -20.06 -14.14 -2.60
C TYR A 696 -20.39 -12.80 -3.24
N MET A 697 -19.45 -12.21 -3.98
CA MET A 697 -19.69 -10.97 -4.72
C MET A 697 -20.90 -11.11 -5.65
N LEU A 698 -20.95 -12.15 -6.48
CA LEU A 698 -22.06 -12.41 -7.40
C LEU A 698 -23.37 -12.73 -6.66
N TRP A 699 -23.30 -13.42 -5.52
CA TRP A 699 -24.47 -13.70 -4.68
C TRP A 699 -25.05 -12.42 -4.07
N VAL A 700 -24.23 -11.53 -3.52
CA VAL A 700 -24.67 -10.22 -3.02
C VAL A 700 -25.28 -9.39 -4.14
N MET A 701 -24.61 -9.31 -5.30
CA MET A 701 -25.11 -8.61 -6.49
C MET A 701 -26.49 -9.10 -6.93
N GLN A 702 -26.71 -10.41 -6.92
CA GLN A 702 -27.93 -11.01 -7.42
C GLN A 702 -29.05 -11.04 -6.38
N GLU A 703 -28.77 -11.53 -5.19
CA GLU A 703 -29.81 -11.85 -4.20
C GLU A 703 -30.14 -10.66 -3.29
N LEU A 704 -29.23 -9.68 -3.14
CA LEU A 704 -29.39 -8.57 -2.21
C LEU A 704 -29.58 -7.23 -2.92
N ASP A 705 -28.71 -6.92 -3.88
CA ASP A 705 -28.59 -5.54 -4.41
C ASP A 705 -29.27 -5.33 -5.77
N GLY A 706 -29.76 -6.39 -6.43
CA GLY A 706 -30.46 -6.27 -7.72
C GLY A 706 -29.57 -5.74 -8.86
N ALA A 707 -28.31 -6.16 -8.89
CA ALA A 707 -27.28 -5.73 -9.83
C ALA A 707 -27.12 -6.71 -11.03
N GLU A 708 -28.17 -7.41 -11.44
CA GLU A 708 -28.10 -8.47 -12.47
C GLU A 708 -27.68 -7.93 -13.83
N HIS A 709 -27.93 -6.65 -14.11
CA HIS A 709 -27.48 -6.01 -15.35
C HIS A 709 -25.95 -5.92 -15.45
N LEU A 710 -25.24 -5.75 -14.32
CA LEU A 710 -23.77 -5.80 -14.27
C LEU A 710 -23.26 -7.23 -14.41
N ILE A 711 -23.94 -8.21 -13.80
CA ILE A 711 -23.63 -9.64 -13.99
C ILE A 711 -23.73 -10.02 -15.48
N LYS A 712 -24.76 -9.53 -16.18
CA LYS A 712 -24.94 -9.74 -17.64
C LYS A 712 -23.88 -9.02 -18.48
N GLU A 713 -23.31 -7.92 -17.99
CA GLU A 713 -22.24 -7.20 -18.69
C GLU A 713 -20.90 -7.95 -18.61
N MET A 714 -20.66 -8.65 -17.49
CA MET A 714 -19.47 -9.48 -17.30
C MET A 714 -19.58 -10.81 -18.06
N THR A 715 -18.43 -11.36 -18.47
CA THR A 715 -18.38 -12.74 -18.94
C THR A 715 -18.21 -13.66 -17.74
N VAL A 716 -19.30 -14.29 -17.27
CA VAL A 716 -19.30 -15.17 -16.10
C VAL A 716 -19.36 -16.65 -16.50
N LYS A 717 -18.42 -17.45 -15.98
CA LYS A 717 -18.43 -18.91 -16.06
C LYS A 717 -19.07 -19.51 -14.82
N TYR A 718 -20.13 -20.28 -15.03
CA TYR A 718 -20.87 -20.95 -13.96
C TYR A 718 -20.46 -22.44 -13.85
N PRO A 719 -20.65 -23.07 -12.67
CA PRO A 719 -20.45 -24.51 -12.52
C PRO A 719 -21.21 -25.30 -13.59
N LYS A 720 -20.57 -26.30 -14.19
CA LYS A 720 -21.26 -27.23 -15.10
C LYS A 720 -22.30 -28.03 -14.31
N LYS A 721 -23.52 -28.11 -14.86
CA LYS A 721 -24.63 -28.89 -14.28
C LYS A 721 -24.33 -30.37 -14.25
#